data_AF-A0A9P5HZX5-F1
#
_entry.id   AF-A0A9P5HZX5-F1
#
_cell.length_a   1.000
_cell.length_b   1.000
_cell.length_c   1.000
_cell.angle_alpha   90.00
_cell.angle_beta   90.00
_cell.angle_gamma   90.00
#
_symmetry.space_group_name_H-M   'P 1'
#
loop_
_entity.id
_entity.type
_entity.pdbx_description
1 polymer ?
#
loop_
_entity_poly.entity_id
_entity_poly.type
_entity_poly.pdbx_seq_one_letter_code
_entity_poly.pdbx_strand_id
1 'polypeptide(L)'
;MKPQWSELLLGASLGGIHAVSNFMTEAINSERISGYGPVDKPSWEPTFTDESRPYQGIRISREGWKLECSSSDKNYPCQNAIDGSNKTSWRSDLSSDGHSIIIDLKKDYSVSALVILPPIGTGDDGLITQHEIYVSNDKENWEEPVAYGMWPDTNRQRLSAFEPTSARYVKLNVSAEADVSSWIGISELNIYATQYLLPRDPKLGLWGPTLDFPVVPVAGAQEASGNIVLWSSWASDTFHSTPGGQTAMARWSPSTKVVSKRIVTNTTHDMFCPGISIDGTGMMVVTGGNDASETSLYDSSSDQWIKAPPMRLRRGYQASTTLSDGRVFVIGGSWAGGSNIPKNGEVWDPIVGNWSMLPNATVKEMLTDDMEGPWRADNHGWLFGWQNGSVFQAGPSRAMNWYFTDGNGSVEEAGNRLDDEDSMSGNAVMFDAVAGEILTIGGSPDYDKSWATSNAHVITLNGPGAYPDIKLAGTNGMMHSERVFHTSVVLPDGTVFIAGGQTFGVAFNEENVQFVPELYDPVANTFTELSGNNVVRVYHTLSILLPDGRVLNAGGGLCGNCSANHYDGQIFTPPYLLTDDGKLRSRPEVISRVPGQMNIGDELDLTTSVAIRSASLIRIGSATHTVNTDQRRVPLLLRKDHLRRNRYLTSPPADPGILIPGYWMLFVIDEHGTPSIAQTIFITTEKTTGSRKETQSQWGFLESYWRGWKPALIAQFSRPSRELV
;
A
#
# COMPACT_ATOMS: atom_id res chain seq x y z
N MET A 1 -4.21 53.49 -0.70
CA MET A 1 -4.99 52.23 -0.66
C MET A 1 -4.17 51.18 -1.38
N LYS A 2 -3.62 50.22 -0.63
CA LYS A 2 -2.79 49.11 -1.14
C LYS A 2 -3.71 47.97 -1.58
N PRO A 3 -3.37 47.18 -2.62
CA PRO A 3 -4.19 46.07 -3.08
C PRO A 3 -3.94 44.82 -2.22
N GLN A 4 -4.99 44.32 -1.58
CA GLN A 4 -5.07 42.99 -0.96
C GLN A 4 -5.74 42.03 -1.96
N TRP A 5 -4.99 41.40 -2.86
CA TRP A 5 -5.53 40.35 -3.75
C TRP A 5 -4.50 39.28 -4.14
N SER A 6 -3.52 38.97 -3.27
CA SER A 6 -2.49 37.97 -3.57
C SER A 6 -2.42 36.76 -2.62
N GLU A 7 -3.40 36.54 -1.73
CA GLU A 7 -3.37 35.42 -0.77
C GLU A 7 -4.44 34.34 -0.98
N LEU A 8 -5.13 34.29 -2.13
CA LEU A 8 -6.20 33.31 -2.36
C LEU A 8 -5.83 32.09 -3.23
N LEU A 9 -4.54 31.85 -3.50
CA LEU A 9 -4.08 30.75 -4.38
C LEU A 9 -2.91 29.92 -3.79
N LEU A 10 -2.65 29.99 -2.49
CA LEU A 10 -1.66 29.15 -1.83
C LEU A 10 -2.37 28.31 -0.77
N GLY A 11 -2.73 27.07 -1.14
CA GLY A 11 -3.35 26.08 -0.26
C GLY A 11 -2.41 25.51 0.81
N ALA A 12 -1.14 25.90 0.81
CA ALA A 12 -0.20 25.64 1.88
C ALA A 12 -0.04 26.91 2.71
N SER A 13 -0.24 26.83 4.03
CA SER A 13 0.17 27.92 4.92
C SER A 13 1.66 28.17 4.69
N LEU A 14 2.10 29.44 4.74
CA LEU A 14 3.52 29.80 4.63
C LEU A 14 4.40 29.02 5.64
N GLY A 15 3.82 28.60 6.78
CA GLY A 15 4.46 27.69 7.74
C GLY A 15 4.70 26.28 7.21
N GLY A 16 3.75 25.69 6.47
CA GLY A 16 3.90 24.37 5.86
C GLY A 16 4.96 24.35 4.74
N ILE A 17 5.07 25.41 3.95
CA ILE A 17 6.08 25.51 2.87
C ILE A 17 7.51 25.58 3.46
N HIS A 18 7.71 26.36 4.53
CA HIS A 18 9.01 26.46 5.20
C HIS A 18 9.39 25.17 5.94
N ALA A 19 8.45 24.52 6.63
CA ALA A 19 8.69 23.25 7.31
C ALA A 19 9.14 22.19 6.28
N VAL A 20 8.34 21.97 5.23
CA VAL A 20 8.61 21.02 4.14
C VAL A 20 9.98 21.27 3.46
N SER A 21 10.39 22.53 3.27
CA SER A 21 11.70 22.84 2.68
C SER A 21 12.90 22.42 3.54
N ASN A 22 12.75 22.38 4.87
CA ASN A 22 13.81 21.95 5.79
C ASN A 22 13.96 20.42 5.77
N PHE A 23 12.85 19.67 5.80
CA PHE A 23 12.83 18.21 5.66
C PHE A 23 13.55 17.74 4.39
N MET A 24 13.27 18.42 3.27
CA MET A 24 13.86 18.13 1.97
C MET A 24 15.38 18.35 1.91
N THR A 25 15.92 19.24 2.75
CA THR A 25 17.36 19.52 2.78
C THR A 25 18.15 18.41 3.49
N GLU A 26 17.54 17.72 4.45
CA GLU A 26 18.16 16.61 5.21
C GLU A 26 18.18 15.29 4.41
N ALA A 27 17.26 15.09 3.46
CA ALA A 27 17.18 13.91 2.59
C ALA A 27 18.31 13.81 1.53
N ILE A 28 19.19 14.81 1.42
CA ILE A 28 20.09 15.01 0.26
C ILE A 28 21.47 14.33 0.44
N ASN A 29 21.77 13.73 1.60
CA ASN A 29 23.13 13.32 1.99
C ASN A 29 23.52 11.85 1.71
N SER A 30 22.65 11.03 1.10
CA SER A 30 22.99 9.64 0.79
C SER A 30 23.79 9.48 -0.52
N GLU A 31 24.66 8.46 -0.57
CA GLU A 31 25.32 8.02 -1.81
C GLU A 31 24.29 7.59 -2.85
N ARG A 32 24.37 8.17 -4.05
CA ARG A 32 23.36 8.04 -5.11
C ARG A 32 23.76 6.98 -6.13
N ILE A 33 22.78 6.37 -6.78
CA ILE A 33 23.06 5.49 -7.91
C ILE A 33 23.41 6.35 -9.14
N SER A 34 24.52 6.02 -9.80
CA SER A 34 24.81 6.51 -11.14
C SER A 34 24.82 5.34 -12.12
N GLY A 35 24.30 5.58 -13.33
CA GLY A 35 24.44 4.67 -14.47
C GLY A 35 25.89 4.47 -14.92
N TYR A 36 26.79 5.37 -14.51
CA TYR A 36 28.23 5.31 -14.75
C TYR A 36 28.97 5.17 -13.41
N GLY A 37 30.06 4.41 -13.39
CA GLY A 37 30.92 4.32 -12.22
C GLY A 37 32.35 4.80 -12.46
N PRO A 38 33.25 4.66 -11.46
CA PRO A 38 34.51 5.41 -11.41
C PRO A 38 35.50 5.17 -12.56
N VAL A 39 35.33 4.08 -13.31
CA VAL A 39 36.18 3.71 -14.45
C VAL A 39 35.57 4.04 -15.81
N ASP A 40 34.27 4.37 -15.83
CA ASP A 40 33.57 4.78 -17.04
C ASP A 40 34.00 6.21 -17.41
N LYS A 41 33.99 6.53 -18.71
CA LYS A 41 34.44 7.83 -19.23
C LYS A 41 33.39 8.46 -20.13
N PRO A 42 32.17 8.72 -19.61
CA PRO A 42 31.15 9.39 -20.38
C PRO A 42 31.61 10.81 -20.74
N SER A 43 31.19 11.33 -21.90
CA SER A 43 31.52 12.73 -22.24
C SER A 43 30.73 13.75 -21.42
N TRP A 44 29.69 13.31 -20.71
CA TRP A 44 28.88 14.03 -19.72
C TRP A 44 28.00 13.01 -18.96
N GLU A 45 27.64 13.26 -17.70
CA GLU A 45 26.78 12.34 -16.94
C GLU A 45 25.38 12.92 -16.77
N PRO A 46 24.31 12.16 -17.08
CA PRO A 46 22.97 12.54 -16.66
C PRO A 46 22.90 12.48 -15.13
N THR A 47 22.38 13.54 -14.53
CA THR A 47 22.13 13.61 -13.09
C THR A 47 20.79 12.96 -12.77
N PHE A 48 20.81 11.74 -12.24
CA PHE A 48 19.66 11.12 -11.57
C PHE A 48 19.92 11.18 -10.07
N THR A 49 18.96 11.70 -9.31
CA THR A 49 19.14 11.94 -7.87
C THR A 49 17.93 11.52 -7.06
N ASP A 50 17.08 10.69 -7.66
CA ASP A 50 15.73 10.34 -7.22
C ASP A 50 15.62 8.89 -6.72
N GLU A 51 16.71 8.12 -6.61
CA GLU A 51 16.72 6.73 -6.10
C GLU A 51 17.95 6.47 -5.22
N SER A 52 17.77 5.68 -4.16
CA SER A 52 18.84 5.29 -3.23
C SER A 52 19.52 4.02 -3.71
N ARG A 53 20.82 3.91 -3.42
CA ARG A 53 21.54 2.67 -3.72
C ARG A 53 20.95 1.51 -2.91
N PRO A 54 20.96 0.28 -3.45
CA PRO A 54 20.61 -0.90 -2.67
C PRO A 54 21.42 -0.93 -1.37
N TYR A 55 20.80 -1.28 -0.25
CA TYR A 55 21.46 -1.22 1.05
C TYR A 55 22.79 -2.00 1.04
N GLN A 56 23.89 -1.31 1.32
CA GLN A 56 25.27 -1.83 1.25
C GLN A 56 25.66 -2.48 -0.09
N GLY A 57 24.91 -2.21 -1.16
CA GLY A 57 25.19 -2.69 -2.51
C GLY A 57 26.45 -2.03 -3.08
N ILE A 58 27.25 -2.85 -3.76
CA ILE A 58 28.46 -2.44 -4.47
C ILE A 58 28.28 -2.77 -5.95
N ARG A 59 28.50 -1.78 -6.81
CA ARG A 59 28.51 -1.98 -8.26
C ARG A 59 29.62 -2.96 -8.64
N ILE A 60 29.26 -4.00 -9.38
CA ILE A 60 30.22 -5.01 -9.84
C ILE A 60 30.91 -4.51 -11.12
N SER A 61 32.22 -4.78 -11.25
CA SER A 61 32.95 -4.51 -12.49
C SER A 61 32.38 -5.32 -13.65
N ARG A 62 32.16 -4.65 -14.78
CA ARG A 62 31.64 -5.23 -16.02
C ARG A 62 32.72 -5.86 -16.89
N GLU A 63 33.98 -5.77 -16.44
CA GLU A 63 35.13 -6.31 -17.14
C GLU A 63 34.96 -7.81 -17.42
N GLY A 64 35.05 -8.18 -18.70
CA GLY A 64 34.93 -9.56 -19.15
C GLY A 64 33.50 -10.13 -19.19
N TRP A 65 32.47 -9.37 -18.81
CA TRP A 65 31.08 -9.80 -18.97
C TRP A 65 30.75 -10.09 -20.43
N LYS A 66 29.83 -11.03 -20.65
CA LYS A 66 29.25 -11.31 -21.97
C LYS A 66 27.75 -11.16 -21.89
N LEU A 67 27.18 -10.44 -22.84
CA LEU A 67 25.73 -10.30 -22.99
C LEU A 67 25.24 -11.14 -24.18
N GLU A 68 24.07 -11.74 -24.01
CA GLU A 68 23.30 -12.42 -25.05
C GLU A 68 21.92 -11.76 -25.12
N CYS A 69 21.73 -10.86 -26.09
CA CYS A 69 20.44 -10.24 -26.36
C CYS A 69 19.63 -11.09 -27.35
N SER A 70 18.31 -11.15 -27.18
CA SER A 70 17.41 -11.86 -28.09
C SER A 70 17.47 -11.33 -29.53
N SER A 71 17.69 -10.02 -29.67
CA SER A 71 17.88 -9.34 -30.95
C SER A 71 18.73 -8.09 -30.77
N SER A 72 19.28 -7.54 -31.86
CA SER A 72 20.03 -6.28 -31.83
C SER A 72 20.02 -5.64 -33.20
N ASP A 73 19.62 -4.36 -33.27
CA ASP A 73 19.81 -3.57 -34.49
C ASP A 73 21.31 -3.54 -34.82
N LYS A 74 21.64 -3.66 -36.10
CA LYS A 74 23.01 -3.74 -36.60
C LYS A 74 23.90 -2.57 -36.13
N ASN A 75 23.32 -1.38 -35.91
CA ASN A 75 24.06 -0.20 -35.50
C ASN A 75 24.13 -0.02 -33.97
N TYR A 76 23.37 -0.83 -33.22
CA TYR A 76 23.23 -0.74 -31.77
C TYR A 76 23.43 -2.12 -31.12
N PRO A 77 24.64 -2.71 -31.26
CA PRO A 77 24.91 -4.06 -30.78
C PRO A 77 24.71 -4.20 -29.26
N CYS A 78 24.31 -5.40 -28.83
CA CYS A 78 24.08 -5.78 -27.42
C CYS A 78 25.16 -5.30 -26.43
N GLN A 79 26.43 -5.34 -26.84
CA GLN A 79 27.55 -4.98 -25.99
C GLN A 79 27.60 -3.48 -25.62
N ASN A 80 26.95 -2.61 -26.40
CA ASN A 80 26.86 -1.19 -26.10
C ASN A 80 26.14 -0.93 -24.77
N ALA A 81 25.31 -1.85 -24.28
CA ALA A 81 24.66 -1.70 -22.99
C ALA A 81 25.63 -1.73 -21.79
N ILE A 82 26.90 -2.12 -21.96
CA ILE A 82 27.86 -2.22 -20.85
C ILE A 82 29.24 -1.60 -21.14
N ASP A 83 29.32 -0.67 -22.10
CA ASP A 83 30.60 -0.12 -22.57
C ASP A 83 31.06 1.13 -21.81
N GLY A 84 30.22 1.74 -20.95
CA GLY A 84 30.58 2.89 -20.13
C GLY A 84 30.58 4.21 -20.90
N SER A 85 29.85 4.26 -22.02
CA SER A 85 29.77 5.41 -22.91
C SER A 85 28.32 5.92 -23.01
N ASN A 86 28.17 7.22 -22.73
CA ASN A 86 26.92 7.95 -22.95
C ASN A 86 26.63 8.30 -24.43
N LYS A 87 27.41 7.76 -25.37
CA LYS A 87 27.25 8.00 -26.82
C LYS A 87 26.70 6.77 -27.55
N THR A 88 26.59 5.66 -26.85
CA THR A 88 26.24 4.36 -27.38
C THR A 88 25.06 3.82 -26.58
N SER A 89 24.28 2.98 -27.25
CA SER A 89 23.20 2.22 -26.62
C SER A 89 23.04 0.90 -27.37
N TRP A 90 22.57 -0.11 -26.66
CA TRP A 90 21.95 -1.26 -27.30
C TRP A 90 20.52 -0.90 -27.69
N ARG A 91 20.06 -1.44 -28.82
CA ARG A 91 18.66 -1.38 -29.26
C ARG A 91 18.25 -2.73 -29.84
N SER A 92 17.06 -3.18 -29.47
CA SER A 92 16.45 -4.37 -30.05
C SER A 92 16.04 -4.16 -31.50
N ASP A 93 15.86 -5.25 -32.25
CA ASP A 93 15.16 -5.20 -33.53
C ASP A 93 13.70 -4.77 -33.32
N LEU A 94 13.11 -4.13 -34.33
CA LEU A 94 11.70 -3.71 -34.31
C LEU A 94 10.80 -4.93 -34.10
N SER A 95 10.12 -5.00 -32.94
CA SER A 95 9.18 -6.05 -32.60
C SER A 95 8.21 -5.56 -31.53
N SER A 96 6.97 -6.03 -31.60
CA SER A 96 6.00 -5.93 -30.50
C SER A 96 6.15 -7.05 -29.46
N ASP A 97 6.97 -8.06 -29.75
CA ASP A 97 7.20 -9.20 -28.87
C ASP A 97 8.25 -8.86 -27.80
N GLY A 98 8.12 -9.45 -26.61
CA GLY A 98 9.09 -9.26 -25.52
C GLY A 98 10.52 -9.62 -25.93
N HIS A 99 11.48 -8.89 -25.38
CA HIS A 99 12.91 -9.06 -25.60
C HIS A 99 13.58 -9.64 -24.35
N SER A 100 14.77 -10.22 -24.51
CA SER A 100 15.55 -10.68 -23.36
C SER A 100 17.03 -10.41 -23.50
N ILE A 101 17.69 -10.27 -22.34
CA ILE A 101 19.14 -10.11 -22.21
C ILE A 101 19.61 -11.08 -21.13
N ILE A 102 20.60 -11.91 -21.46
CA ILE A 102 21.30 -12.75 -20.47
C ILE A 102 22.71 -12.19 -20.28
N ILE A 103 23.11 -12.00 -19.04
CA ILE A 103 24.41 -11.46 -18.64
C ILE A 103 25.18 -12.58 -17.92
N ASP A 104 26.37 -12.94 -18.42
CA ASP A 104 27.30 -13.83 -17.71
C ASP A 104 28.35 -12.99 -16.96
N LEU A 105 28.20 -12.95 -15.63
CA LEU A 105 29.06 -12.18 -14.71
C LEU A 105 30.46 -12.80 -14.51
N LYS A 106 30.72 -13.97 -15.13
CA LYS A 106 31.97 -14.77 -15.10
C LYS A 106 32.34 -15.44 -13.79
N LYS A 107 31.74 -15.02 -12.69
CA LYS A 107 31.84 -15.67 -11.38
C LYS A 107 30.57 -15.43 -10.59
N ASP A 108 30.46 -16.15 -9.48
CA ASP A 108 29.30 -16.04 -8.60
C ASP A 108 29.40 -14.76 -7.75
N TYR A 109 28.25 -14.11 -7.58
CA TYR A 109 28.07 -12.94 -6.72
C TYR A 109 26.78 -13.09 -5.92
N SER A 110 26.69 -12.41 -4.77
CA SER A 110 25.41 -12.20 -4.10
C SER A 110 24.73 -10.98 -4.71
N VAL A 111 24.04 -11.18 -5.83
CA VAL A 111 23.41 -10.12 -6.61
C VAL A 111 22.22 -9.56 -5.85
N SER A 112 22.14 -8.23 -5.76
CA SER A 112 21.12 -7.52 -4.96
C SER A 112 20.39 -6.42 -5.72
N ALA A 113 20.86 -6.00 -6.91
CA ALA A 113 20.08 -5.14 -7.77
C ALA A 113 20.54 -5.15 -9.23
N LEU A 114 19.63 -4.71 -10.10
CA LEU A 114 19.89 -4.34 -11.48
C LEU A 114 19.54 -2.87 -11.68
N VAL A 115 20.40 -2.15 -12.39
CA VAL A 115 20.22 -0.73 -12.70
C VAL A 115 20.38 -0.52 -14.20
N ILE A 116 19.40 0.12 -14.83
CA ILE A 116 19.39 0.44 -16.26
C ILE A 116 19.30 1.94 -16.46
N LEU A 117 20.18 2.47 -17.30
CA LEU A 117 20.05 3.77 -17.92
C LEU A 117 19.34 3.60 -19.29
N PRO A 118 18.16 4.20 -19.49
CA PRO A 118 17.49 4.13 -20.79
C PRO A 118 18.28 4.81 -21.92
N PRO A 119 17.84 4.67 -23.18
CA PRO A 119 18.47 5.32 -24.32
C PRO A 119 18.48 6.85 -24.15
N ILE A 120 19.66 7.45 -24.21
CA ILE A 120 19.81 8.90 -24.05
C ILE A 120 19.37 9.61 -25.34
N GLY A 121 18.54 10.65 -25.20
CA GLY A 121 18.17 11.54 -26.30
C GLY A 121 17.02 11.04 -27.19
N THR A 122 16.33 9.97 -26.80
CA THR A 122 15.16 9.43 -27.53
C THR A 122 13.81 9.81 -26.92
N GLY A 123 13.80 10.56 -25.81
CA GLY A 123 12.59 10.88 -25.09
C GLY A 123 11.98 9.61 -24.47
N ASP A 124 10.72 9.34 -24.78
CA ASP A 124 10.00 8.16 -24.28
C ASP A 124 10.08 6.96 -25.25
N ASP A 125 10.67 7.14 -26.44
CA ASP A 125 10.87 6.06 -27.41
C ASP A 125 12.03 5.15 -26.97
N GLY A 126 11.80 3.83 -26.99
CA GLY A 126 12.78 2.83 -26.59
C GLY A 126 12.85 2.56 -25.08
N LEU A 127 11.95 3.12 -24.27
CA LEU A 127 11.89 2.87 -22.84
C LEU A 127 11.40 1.44 -22.54
N ILE A 128 12.02 0.83 -21.54
CA ILE A 128 11.52 -0.40 -20.94
C ILE A 128 10.50 -0.02 -19.87
N THR A 129 9.31 -0.60 -19.95
CA THR A 129 8.24 -0.42 -18.97
C THR A 129 8.00 -1.69 -18.19
N GLN A 130 7.64 -2.80 -18.85
CA GLN A 130 7.42 -4.09 -18.18
C GLN A 130 8.69 -4.94 -18.16
N HIS A 131 8.94 -5.63 -17.06
CA HIS A 131 10.11 -6.48 -16.92
C HIS A 131 9.94 -7.63 -15.93
N GLU A 132 10.78 -8.64 -16.11
CA GLU A 132 11.04 -9.72 -15.16
C GLU A 132 12.54 -9.97 -15.09
N ILE A 133 13.08 -10.09 -13.87
CA ILE A 133 14.49 -10.34 -13.61
C ILE A 133 14.63 -11.70 -12.96
N TYR A 134 15.49 -12.53 -13.54
CA TYR A 134 15.83 -13.86 -13.08
C TYR A 134 17.31 -13.96 -12.81
N VAL A 135 17.68 -14.88 -11.91
CA VAL A 135 19.06 -15.18 -11.58
C VAL A 135 19.31 -16.69 -11.65
N SER A 136 20.55 -17.08 -11.98
CA SER A 136 20.96 -18.48 -12.09
C SER A 136 22.45 -18.64 -11.83
N ASN A 137 22.87 -19.83 -11.36
CA ASN A 137 24.27 -20.19 -11.24
C ASN A 137 24.79 -21.00 -12.44
N ASP A 138 23.90 -21.58 -13.26
CA ASP A 138 24.26 -22.51 -14.33
C ASP A 138 23.73 -22.11 -15.73
N LYS A 139 22.92 -21.04 -15.83
CA LYS A 139 22.28 -20.53 -17.07
C LYS A 139 21.15 -21.43 -17.60
N GLU A 140 20.92 -22.59 -17.01
CA GLU A 140 19.90 -23.55 -17.45
C GLU A 140 18.67 -23.50 -16.55
N ASN A 141 18.89 -23.52 -15.24
CA ASN A 141 17.85 -23.49 -14.23
C ASN A 141 17.59 -22.04 -13.80
N TRP A 142 16.41 -21.55 -14.15
CA TRP A 142 15.90 -20.25 -13.74
C TRP A 142 14.67 -20.49 -12.87
N GLU A 143 14.72 -20.06 -11.62
CA GLU A 143 13.57 -20.12 -10.70
C GLU A 143 12.55 -19.01 -11.04
N GLU A 144 11.61 -18.75 -10.14
CA GLU A 144 10.72 -17.59 -10.24
C GLU A 144 11.53 -16.28 -10.26
N PRO A 145 11.02 -15.21 -10.92
CA PRO A 145 11.75 -13.95 -11.01
C PRO A 145 11.99 -13.36 -9.61
N VAL A 146 13.20 -12.84 -9.39
CA VAL A 146 13.58 -12.17 -8.13
C VAL A 146 12.98 -10.77 -8.03
N ALA A 147 12.70 -10.14 -9.18
CA ALA A 147 11.98 -8.89 -9.30
C ALA A 147 11.16 -8.87 -10.59
N TYR A 148 9.99 -8.24 -10.57
CA TYR A 148 9.18 -8.01 -11.76
C TYR A 148 8.28 -6.80 -11.56
N GLY A 149 7.73 -6.27 -12.65
CA GLY A 149 6.70 -5.25 -12.57
C GLY A 149 6.78 -4.25 -13.71
N MET A 150 6.47 -2.99 -13.39
CA MET A 150 6.47 -1.90 -14.33
C MET A 150 7.31 -0.75 -13.81
N TRP A 151 8.40 -0.42 -14.50
CA TRP A 151 9.17 0.79 -14.25
C TRP A 151 8.45 2.07 -14.72
N PRO A 152 8.82 3.25 -14.20
CA PRO A 152 8.32 4.53 -14.70
C PRO A 152 8.52 4.71 -16.21
N ASP A 153 7.53 5.26 -16.88
CA ASP A 153 7.47 5.58 -18.32
C ASP A 153 8.17 6.91 -18.67
N THR A 154 9.23 7.26 -17.94
CA THR A 154 10.00 8.51 -18.13
C THR A 154 11.45 8.19 -18.49
N ASN A 155 12.24 9.17 -18.93
CA ASN A 155 13.66 8.99 -19.27
C ASN A 155 14.62 8.80 -18.07
N ARG A 156 14.08 8.45 -16.90
CA ARG A 156 14.83 8.27 -15.65
C ARG A 156 15.64 6.98 -15.62
N GLN A 157 16.53 6.83 -14.64
CA GLN A 157 17.13 5.53 -14.39
C GLN A 157 16.05 4.51 -13.97
N ARG A 158 16.34 3.23 -14.17
CA ARG A 158 15.55 2.10 -13.68
C ARG A 158 16.34 1.38 -12.61
N LEU A 159 15.70 1.09 -11.48
CA LEU A 159 16.24 0.25 -10.42
C LEU A 159 15.28 -0.91 -10.15
N SER A 160 15.86 -2.08 -9.92
CA SER A 160 15.19 -3.19 -9.24
C SER A 160 16.10 -3.68 -8.13
N ALA A 161 15.80 -3.32 -6.89
CA ALA A 161 16.50 -3.81 -5.71
C ALA A 161 15.78 -5.04 -5.15
N PHE A 162 16.51 -6.11 -4.86
CA PHE A 162 15.91 -7.35 -4.37
C PHE A 162 16.83 -8.05 -3.37
N GLU A 163 16.28 -9.04 -2.69
CA GLU A 163 17.01 -9.79 -1.67
C GLU A 163 18.29 -10.42 -2.25
N PRO A 164 19.46 -10.27 -1.59
CA PRO A 164 20.72 -10.77 -2.11
C PRO A 164 20.63 -12.27 -2.42
N THR A 165 20.95 -12.62 -3.67
CA THR A 165 20.79 -13.97 -4.19
C THR A 165 22.06 -14.40 -4.93
N SER A 166 22.57 -15.59 -4.61
CA SER A 166 23.77 -16.14 -5.25
C SER A 166 23.51 -16.44 -6.73
N ALA A 167 24.26 -15.78 -7.60
CA ALA A 167 24.10 -15.89 -9.04
C ALA A 167 25.40 -15.60 -9.81
N ARG A 168 25.55 -16.27 -10.95
CA ARG A 168 26.52 -15.93 -12.00
C ARG A 168 25.86 -15.34 -13.23
N TYR A 169 24.63 -15.73 -13.49
CA TYR A 169 23.86 -15.31 -14.65
C TYR A 169 22.67 -14.48 -14.18
N VAL A 170 22.44 -13.36 -14.86
CA VAL A 170 21.24 -12.53 -14.69
C VAL A 170 20.52 -12.51 -16.03
N LYS A 171 19.22 -12.79 -16.02
CA LYS A 171 18.36 -12.72 -17.20
C LYS A 171 17.29 -11.68 -16.98
N LEU A 172 17.15 -10.79 -17.96
CA LEU A 172 16.17 -9.73 -17.99
C LEU A 172 15.22 -10.00 -19.16
N ASN A 173 13.94 -10.24 -18.89
CA ASN A 173 12.87 -10.25 -19.89
C ASN A 173 12.17 -8.89 -19.83
N VAL A 174 11.93 -8.26 -20.98
CA VAL A 174 11.49 -6.87 -21.04
C VAL A 174 10.59 -6.60 -22.23
N SER A 175 9.67 -5.66 -22.07
CA SER A 175 8.89 -5.11 -23.18
C SER A 175 8.69 -3.60 -23.02
N ALA A 176 8.46 -2.93 -24.15
CA ALA A 176 7.99 -1.55 -24.18
C ALA A 176 6.48 -1.48 -23.93
N GLU A 177 5.96 -0.28 -23.72
CA GLU A 177 4.54 -0.02 -23.86
C GLU A 177 4.15 -0.07 -25.34
N ALA A 178 3.20 -0.96 -25.67
CA ALA A 178 2.93 -1.40 -27.05
C ALA A 178 2.57 -0.26 -28.02
N ASP A 179 1.93 0.81 -27.52
CA ASP A 179 1.52 1.96 -28.33
C ASP A 179 2.54 3.11 -28.34
N VAL A 180 3.61 3.01 -27.53
CA VAL A 180 4.63 4.07 -27.38
C VAL A 180 5.88 3.74 -28.19
N SER A 181 6.37 2.49 -28.12
CA SER A 181 7.58 2.09 -28.84
C SER A 181 7.50 0.69 -29.41
N SER A 182 8.15 0.52 -30.56
CA SER A 182 8.31 -0.76 -31.27
C SER A 182 9.69 -1.39 -31.07
N TRP A 183 10.50 -0.81 -30.19
CA TRP A 183 11.83 -1.29 -29.82
C TRP A 183 12.11 -0.92 -28.36
N ILE A 184 13.15 -1.48 -27.78
CA ILE A 184 13.69 -1.06 -26.49
C ILE A 184 15.19 -0.85 -26.60
N GLY A 185 15.75 -0.03 -25.72
CA GLY A 185 17.19 0.09 -25.62
C GLY A 185 17.70 0.31 -24.21
N ILE A 186 19.00 0.19 -24.09
CA ILE A 186 19.74 0.39 -22.84
C ILE A 186 21.04 1.11 -23.20
N SER A 187 21.27 2.28 -22.60
CA SER A 187 22.56 2.96 -22.69
C SER A 187 23.56 2.29 -21.77
N GLU A 188 23.19 2.05 -20.51
CA GLU A 188 24.06 1.40 -19.54
C GLU A 188 23.28 0.44 -18.65
N LEU A 189 23.83 -0.76 -18.47
CA LEU A 189 23.36 -1.79 -17.57
C LEU A 189 24.40 -2.03 -16.49
N ASN A 190 23.94 -2.09 -15.24
CA ASN A 190 24.76 -2.30 -14.07
C ASN A 190 24.12 -3.35 -13.15
N ILE A 191 24.97 -4.16 -12.53
CA ILE A 191 24.57 -5.11 -11.49
C ILE A 191 25.26 -4.71 -10.19
N TYR A 192 24.49 -4.67 -9.11
CA TYR A 192 25.00 -4.50 -7.76
C TYR A 192 24.98 -5.83 -7.03
N ALA A 193 26.01 -6.05 -6.22
CA ALA A 193 26.08 -7.18 -5.30
C ALA A 193 26.49 -6.70 -3.91
N THR A 194 26.27 -7.54 -2.91
CA THR A 194 26.73 -7.29 -1.55
C THR A 194 27.68 -8.40 -1.09
N GLN A 195 28.54 -8.08 -0.14
CA GLN A 195 29.35 -9.08 0.58
C GLN A 195 28.63 -9.64 1.80
N TYR A 196 27.56 -8.98 2.24
CA TYR A 196 26.72 -9.45 3.33
C TYR A 196 25.69 -10.44 2.81
N LEU A 197 25.39 -11.45 3.63
CA LEU A 197 24.34 -12.42 3.36
C LEU A 197 23.26 -12.27 4.43
N LEU A 198 22.02 -12.11 4.00
CA LEU A 198 20.87 -12.23 4.88
C LEU A 198 20.62 -13.72 5.16
N PRO A 199 20.65 -14.17 6.43
CA PRO A 199 20.28 -15.54 6.76
C PRO A 199 18.86 -15.82 6.28
N ARG A 200 18.70 -16.86 5.45
CA ARG A 200 17.37 -17.35 5.06
C ARG A 200 16.98 -18.50 5.96
N ASP A 201 16.23 -18.20 7.02
CA ASP A 201 15.59 -19.22 7.86
C ASP A 201 14.09 -19.26 7.55
N PRO A 202 13.57 -20.30 6.87
CA PRO A 202 12.14 -20.46 6.61
C PRO A 202 11.26 -20.38 7.87
N LYS A 203 11.79 -20.71 9.06
CA LYS A 203 11.05 -20.61 10.32
C LYS A 203 10.79 -19.17 10.75
N LEU A 204 11.54 -18.22 10.22
CA LEU A 204 11.41 -16.79 10.44
C LEU A 204 10.76 -16.08 9.23
N GLY A 205 10.28 -16.84 8.23
CA GLY A 205 9.68 -16.32 7.01
C GLY A 205 10.72 -15.93 5.97
N LEU A 206 10.26 -15.62 4.76
CA LEU A 206 11.12 -15.29 3.61
C LEU A 206 10.64 -14.04 2.89
N TRP A 207 11.57 -13.17 2.52
CA TRP A 207 11.34 -12.02 1.65
C TRP A 207 11.55 -12.37 0.17
N GLY A 208 10.79 -11.70 -0.68
CA GLY A 208 10.85 -11.82 -2.13
C GLY A 208 9.56 -12.40 -2.74
N PRO A 209 9.32 -12.11 -4.03
CA PRO A 209 10.12 -11.25 -4.90
C PRO A 209 9.93 -9.75 -4.60
N THR A 210 10.74 -8.92 -5.25
CA THR A 210 10.46 -7.48 -5.38
C THR A 210 9.42 -7.25 -6.48
N LEU A 211 8.54 -6.28 -6.26
CA LEU A 211 7.58 -5.75 -7.21
C LEU A 211 8.00 -4.32 -7.55
N ASP A 212 8.27 -4.03 -8.81
CA ASP A 212 8.59 -2.68 -9.26
C ASP A 212 7.31 -1.99 -9.78
N PHE A 213 7.13 -0.73 -9.38
CA PHE A 213 5.96 0.08 -9.64
C PHE A 213 6.31 1.36 -10.41
N PRO A 214 5.40 1.88 -11.26
CA PRO A 214 5.64 3.10 -12.02
C PRO A 214 5.41 4.38 -11.18
N VAL A 215 5.08 4.22 -9.90
CA VAL A 215 4.85 5.27 -8.90
C VAL A 215 5.48 4.83 -7.58
N VAL A 216 5.84 5.77 -6.71
CA VAL A 216 6.15 5.49 -5.31
C VAL A 216 4.83 5.22 -4.57
N PRO A 217 4.57 3.98 -4.13
CA PRO A 217 3.27 3.62 -3.56
C PRO A 217 3.17 4.10 -2.10
N VAL A 218 2.65 5.31 -1.90
CA VAL A 218 2.49 5.93 -0.56
C VAL A 218 1.15 5.61 0.09
N ALA A 219 0.15 5.35 -0.75
CA ALA A 219 -1.18 4.96 -0.32
C ALA A 219 -1.66 3.79 -1.16
N GLY A 220 -2.47 2.94 -0.56
CA GLY A 220 -2.93 1.74 -1.25
C GLY A 220 -4.08 1.05 -0.56
N ALA A 221 -4.76 0.20 -1.30
CA ALA A 221 -5.85 -0.60 -0.77
C ALA A 221 -6.06 -1.87 -1.59
N GLN A 222 -6.66 -2.86 -0.95
CA GLN A 222 -7.01 -4.12 -1.57
C GLN A 222 -8.40 -4.03 -2.22
N GLU A 223 -8.55 -4.62 -3.40
CA GLU A 223 -9.84 -4.83 -4.05
C GLU A 223 -10.47 -6.16 -3.64
N ALA A 224 -11.80 -6.26 -3.76
CA ALA A 224 -12.50 -7.53 -3.57
C ALA A 224 -12.03 -8.65 -4.52
N SER A 225 -11.49 -8.27 -5.69
CA SER A 225 -10.89 -9.15 -6.69
C SER A 225 -9.56 -9.76 -6.25
N GLY A 226 -8.93 -9.22 -5.20
CA GLY A 226 -7.58 -9.57 -4.75
C GLY A 226 -6.47 -8.72 -5.38
N ASN A 227 -6.79 -7.85 -6.34
CA ASN A 227 -5.82 -6.88 -6.87
C ASN A 227 -5.55 -5.77 -5.85
N ILE A 228 -4.40 -5.11 -6.00
CA ILE A 228 -3.98 -4.00 -5.14
C ILE A 228 -3.93 -2.73 -5.97
N VAL A 229 -4.59 -1.70 -5.48
CA VAL A 229 -4.52 -0.34 -6.02
C VAL A 229 -3.53 0.46 -5.18
N LEU A 230 -2.60 1.15 -5.83
CA LEU A 230 -1.53 1.90 -5.18
C LEU A 230 -1.43 3.28 -5.82
N TRP A 231 -1.22 4.33 -5.05
CA TRP A 231 -1.07 5.66 -5.61
C TRP A 231 -0.07 6.51 -4.85
N SER A 232 0.30 7.60 -5.52
CA SER A 232 1.29 8.58 -5.10
C SER A 232 0.59 9.93 -4.88
N SER A 233 0.80 10.88 -5.79
CA SER A 233 0.16 12.21 -5.80
C SER A 233 -0.14 12.59 -7.26
N TRP A 234 -0.12 13.87 -7.62
CA TRP A 234 -0.28 14.33 -8.99
C TRP A 234 0.80 13.82 -9.96
N ALA A 235 1.95 13.41 -9.44
CA ALA A 235 3.06 12.79 -10.14
C ALA A 235 3.46 11.48 -9.46
N SER A 236 4.26 10.67 -10.15
CA SER A 236 4.69 9.34 -9.67
C SER A 236 5.55 9.38 -8.40
N ASP A 237 6.18 10.51 -8.11
CA ASP A 237 7.30 10.59 -7.16
C ASP A 237 7.34 11.86 -6.32
N THR A 238 6.43 12.81 -6.57
CA THR A 238 6.38 14.08 -5.86
C THR A 238 4.95 14.49 -5.61
N PHE A 239 4.73 15.11 -4.47
CA PHE A 239 3.47 15.75 -4.10
C PHE A 239 3.56 17.27 -4.01
N HIS A 240 4.77 17.82 -3.99
CA HIS A 240 5.01 19.25 -3.83
C HIS A 240 4.56 20.04 -5.05
N SER A 241 4.23 21.32 -4.83
CA SER A 241 3.84 22.25 -5.90
C SER A 241 2.74 21.67 -6.81
N THR A 242 1.83 20.89 -6.22
CA THR A 242 0.79 20.20 -6.96
C THR A 242 -0.07 21.18 -7.76
N PRO A 243 -0.41 20.87 -9.03
CA PRO A 243 -1.44 21.60 -9.75
C PRO A 243 -2.86 21.27 -9.24
N GLY A 244 -2.99 20.27 -8.36
CA GLY A 244 -4.25 19.69 -7.92
C GLY A 244 -4.93 18.88 -9.04
N GLY A 245 -6.04 18.24 -8.71
CA GLY A 245 -6.98 17.71 -9.68
C GLY A 245 -6.63 16.36 -10.31
N GLN A 246 -5.50 15.74 -9.96
CA GLN A 246 -5.08 14.48 -10.56
C GLN A 246 -4.27 13.60 -9.61
N THR A 247 -4.34 12.29 -9.81
CA THR A 247 -3.56 11.29 -9.05
C THR A 247 -2.92 10.26 -9.99
N ALA A 248 -1.61 10.04 -9.84
CA ALA A 248 -0.86 8.97 -10.47
C ALA A 248 -1.01 7.68 -9.66
N MET A 249 -1.51 6.65 -10.33
CA MET A 249 -1.89 5.38 -9.72
C MET A 249 -1.24 4.21 -10.46
N ALA A 250 -0.88 3.19 -9.70
CA ALA A 250 -0.57 1.85 -10.17
C ALA A 250 -1.64 0.85 -9.71
N ARG A 251 -1.81 -0.22 -10.48
CA ARG A 251 -2.64 -1.37 -10.10
C ARG A 251 -1.85 -2.65 -10.33
N TRP A 252 -1.80 -3.51 -9.32
CA TRP A 252 -1.11 -4.78 -9.37
C TRP A 252 -2.08 -5.94 -9.19
N SER A 253 -1.94 -6.96 -10.03
CA SER A 253 -2.69 -8.20 -9.92
C SER A 253 -1.77 -9.34 -9.46
N PRO A 254 -1.89 -9.81 -8.20
CA PRO A 254 -1.06 -10.89 -7.70
C PRO A 254 -1.21 -12.21 -8.47
N SER A 255 -2.39 -12.46 -9.05
CA SER A 255 -2.70 -13.70 -9.77
C SER A 255 -2.10 -13.75 -11.17
N THR A 256 -2.03 -12.60 -11.87
CA THR A 256 -1.46 -12.52 -13.22
C THR A 256 -0.06 -11.92 -13.26
N LYS A 257 0.43 -11.40 -12.12
CA LYS A 257 1.70 -10.67 -11.97
C LYS A 257 1.79 -9.37 -12.79
N VAL A 258 0.67 -8.88 -13.32
CA VAL A 258 0.64 -7.66 -14.13
C VAL A 258 0.60 -6.42 -13.24
N VAL A 259 1.45 -5.43 -13.55
CA VAL A 259 1.40 -4.07 -13.01
C VAL A 259 0.99 -3.12 -14.13
N SER A 260 0.03 -2.22 -13.87
CA SER A 260 -0.38 -1.18 -14.81
C SER A 260 -0.37 0.20 -14.17
N LYS A 261 -0.28 1.24 -14.99
CA LYS A 261 -0.32 2.65 -14.58
C LYS A 261 -1.61 3.32 -15.10
N ARG A 262 -2.16 4.27 -14.34
CA ARG A 262 -3.15 5.24 -14.84
C ARG A 262 -3.02 6.59 -14.14
N ILE A 263 -3.41 7.65 -14.83
CA ILE A 263 -3.62 8.97 -14.23
C ILE A 263 -5.12 9.20 -14.05
N VAL A 264 -5.56 9.38 -12.81
CA VAL A 264 -6.95 9.64 -12.44
C VAL A 264 -7.17 11.14 -12.41
N THR A 265 -8.04 11.66 -13.29
CA THR A 265 -8.36 13.10 -13.37
C THR A 265 -9.85 13.38 -13.25
N ASN A 266 -10.69 12.37 -13.47
CA ASN A 266 -12.14 12.53 -13.54
C ASN A 266 -12.79 12.89 -12.20
N THR A 267 -12.11 12.61 -11.08
CA THR A 267 -12.54 13.04 -9.75
C THR A 267 -12.07 14.44 -9.36
N THR A 268 -11.18 15.03 -10.18
CA THR A 268 -10.48 16.29 -9.91
C THR A 268 -9.87 16.31 -8.50
N HIS A 269 -9.13 15.26 -8.14
CA HIS A 269 -8.59 15.05 -6.80
C HIS A 269 -7.15 14.51 -6.88
N ASP A 270 -6.20 15.24 -6.31
CA ASP A 270 -4.88 14.75 -5.90
C ASP A 270 -4.99 14.14 -4.50
N MET A 271 -4.99 12.80 -4.47
CA MET A 271 -5.32 11.98 -3.30
C MET A 271 -4.10 11.66 -2.43
N PHE A 272 -3.05 12.49 -2.47
CA PHE A 272 -1.93 12.40 -1.53
C PHE A 272 -2.30 12.96 -0.15
N CYS A 273 -1.83 12.35 0.93
CA CYS A 273 -2.21 12.62 2.34
C CYS A 273 -3.70 12.41 2.70
N PRO A 274 -4.42 11.40 2.18
CA PRO A 274 -5.86 11.29 2.40
C PRO A 274 -6.21 10.58 3.71
N GLY A 275 -7.49 10.64 4.09
CA GLY A 275 -8.14 9.60 4.90
C GLY A 275 -8.74 8.54 3.97
N ILE A 276 -8.64 7.26 4.32
CA ILE A 276 -9.11 6.13 3.51
C ILE A 276 -10.01 5.22 4.36
N SER A 277 -11.17 4.86 3.85
CA SER A 277 -12.04 3.83 4.43
C SER A 277 -12.89 3.14 3.37
N ILE A 278 -13.24 1.88 3.56
CA ILE A 278 -14.20 1.16 2.70
C ILE A 278 -15.58 1.24 3.34
N ASP A 279 -16.53 1.91 2.72
CA ASP A 279 -17.88 2.08 3.28
C ASP A 279 -18.72 0.80 3.22
N GLY A 280 -19.91 0.83 3.81
CA GLY A 280 -20.80 -0.34 3.88
C GLY A 280 -21.42 -0.76 2.55
N THR A 281 -21.23 0.01 1.47
CA THR A 281 -21.58 -0.38 0.09
C THR A 281 -20.42 -1.09 -0.61
N GLY A 282 -19.24 -1.08 -0.01
CA GLY A 282 -18.01 -1.64 -0.58
C GLY A 282 -17.23 -0.66 -1.46
N MET A 283 -17.61 0.62 -1.47
CA MET A 283 -16.82 1.67 -2.14
C MET A 283 -15.68 2.12 -1.24
N MET A 284 -14.51 2.33 -1.84
CA MET A 284 -13.39 2.99 -1.17
C MET A 284 -13.63 4.49 -1.16
N VAL A 285 -13.69 5.09 0.02
CA VAL A 285 -13.87 6.54 0.24
C VAL A 285 -12.51 7.14 0.54
N VAL A 286 -12.01 7.98 -0.38
CA VAL A 286 -10.73 8.69 -0.26
C VAL A 286 -11.00 10.18 -0.09
N THR A 287 -10.51 10.76 1.01
CA THR A 287 -10.89 12.10 1.46
C THR A 287 -9.70 13.03 1.61
N GLY A 288 -9.86 14.26 1.14
CA GLY A 288 -8.92 15.35 1.37
C GLY A 288 -7.48 15.03 0.94
N GLY A 289 -6.52 15.61 1.64
CA GLY A 289 -5.12 15.57 1.24
C GLY A 289 -4.73 16.82 0.46
N ASN A 290 -4.01 16.66 -0.65
CA ASN A 290 -3.56 17.79 -1.48
C ASN A 290 -4.73 18.65 -1.95
N ASP A 291 -5.81 18.04 -2.46
CA ASP A 291 -7.09 18.72 -2.65
C ASP A 291 -8.00 18.54 -1.42
N ALA A 292 -7.66 19.28 -0.36
CA ALA A 292 -8.12 19.05 1.02
C ALA A 292 -9.65 18.94 1.27
N SER A 293 -10.52 19.42 0.38
CA SER A 293 -11.98 19.25 0.52
C SER A 293 -12.55 18.05 -0.24
N GLU A 294 -11.85 17.54 -1.24
CA GLU A 294 -12.44 16.63 -2.21
C GLU A 294 -12.69 15.24 -1.61
N THR A 295 -13.64 14.54 -2.21
CA THR A 295 -13.95 13.14 -1.88
C THR A 295 -14.02 12.35 -3.18
N SER A 296 -13.28 11.25 -3.25
CA SER A 296 -13.28 10.33 -4.37
C SER A 296 -13.75 8.96 -3.88
N LEU A 297 -14.67 8.37 -4.63
CA LEU A 297 -15.11 7.01 -4.40
C LEU A 297 -14.45 6.11 -5.44
N TYR A 298 -13.97 4.94 -5.03
CA TYR A 298 -13.51 3.93 -5.96
C TYR A 298 -14.36 2.67 -5.87
N ASP A 299 -14.97 2.32 -7.00
CA ASP A 299 -15.71 1.09 -7.21
C ASP A 299 -14.77 0.03 -7.78
N SER A 300 -14.31 -0.87 -6.91
CA SER A 300 -13.41 -1.97 -7.29
C SER A 300 -14.05 -3.01 -8.21
N SER A 301 -15.38 -3.06 -8.32
CA SER A 301 -16.07 -4.01 -9.20
C SER A 301 -16.04 -3.59 -10.67
N SER A 302 -15.99 -2.28 -10.91
CA SER A 302 -15.93 -1.68 -12.25
C SER A 302 -14.59 -1.01 -12.56
N ASP A 303 -13.65 -1.00 -11.61
CA ASP A 303 -12.35 -0.31 -11.70
C ASP A 303 -12.52 1.18 -12.06
N GLN A 304 -13.49 1.85 -11.44
CA GLN A 304 -13.83 3.25 -11.71
C GLN A 304 -13.69 4.14 -10.47
N TRP A 305 -13.14 5.33 -10.69
CA TRP A 305 -13.18 6.43 -9.74
C TRP A 305 -14.39 7.34 -10.01
N ILE A 306 -15.04 7.79 -8.95
CA ILE A 306 -16.27 8.58 -9.00
C ILE A 306 -16.10 9.80 -8.09
N LYS A 307 -16.44 10.99 -8.61
CA LYS A 307 -16.43 12.21 -7.81
C LYS A 307 -17.62 12.21 -6.83
N ALA A 308 -17.37 12.43 -5.55
CA ALA A 308 -18.40 12.61 -4.53
C ALA A 308 -18.46 14.06 -4.04
N PRO A 309 -19.54 14.45 -3.33
CA PRO A 309 -19.59 15.75 -2.66
C PRO A 309 -18.40 15.97 -1.73
N PRO A 310 -17.85 17.20 -1.67
CA PRO A 310 -16.72 17.50 -0.82
C PRO A 310 -17.08 17.41 0.67
N MET A 311 -16.07 17.14 1.49
CA MET A 311 -16.16 17.31 2.95
C MET A 311 -16.53 18.75 3.30
N ARG A 312 -17.13 18.92 4.48
CA ARG A 312 -17.49 20.22 5.03
C ARG A 312 -16.27 20.95 5.57
N LEU A 313 -15.29 20.21 6.09
CA LEU A 313 -13.99 20.74 6.50
C LEU A 313 -12.89 20.25 5.56
N ARG A 314 -11.90 21.12 5.33
CA ARG A 314 -10.71 20.80 4.54
C ARG A 314 -9.71 20.06 5.42
N ARG A 315 -9.27 18.88 5.02
CA ARG A 315 -8.41 17.98 5.80
C ARG A 315 -7.28 17.40 4.94
N GLY A 316 -6.18 17.05 5.59
CA GLY A 316 -5.19 16.10 5.10
C GLY A 316 -4.51 15.47 6.31
N TYR A 317 -4.06 14.21 6.23
CA TYR A 317 -3.60 13.41 7.37
C TYR A 317 -4.64 13.07 8.43
N GLN A 318 -5.91 13.36 8.18
CA GLN A 318 -7.00 12.85 8.99
C GLN A 318 -7.06 11.32 8.89
N ALA A 319 -7.49 10.68 9.97
CA ALA A 319 -7.95 9.31 9.90
C ALA A 319 -9.48 9.29 9.67
N SER A 320 -9.93 8.28 8.92
CA SER A 320 -11.35 7.96 8.76
C SER A 320 -11.57 6.49 9.14
N THR A 321 -12.79 6.12 9.54
CA THR A 321 -13.14 4.73 9.83
C THR A 321 -14.60 4.44 9.49
N THR A 322 -14.87 3.21 9.06
CA THR A 322 -16.22 2.72 8.73
C THR A 322 -16.96 2.33 10.00
N LEU A 323 -18.19 2.82 10.13
CA LEU A 323 -19.08 2.59 11.26
C LEU A 323 -19.86 1.28 11.11
N SER A 324 -20.51 0.85 12.19
CA SER A 324 -21.38 -0.34 12.20
C SER A 324 -22.56 -0.26 11.21
N ASP A 325 -23.00 0.94 10.84
CA ASP A 325 -24.09 1.15 9.88
C ASP A 325 -23.58 1.33 8.43
N GLY A 326 -22.26 1.25 8.21
CA GLY A 326 -21.65 1.41 6.89
C GLY A 326 -21.34 2.85 6.49
N ARG A 327 -21.68 3.85 7.31
CA ARG A 327 -21.20 5.23 7.12
C ARG A 327 -19.70 5.34 7.42
N VAL A 328 -19.07 6.44 7.03
CA VAL A 328 -17.64 6.70 7.30
C VAL A 328 -17.49 7.96 8.16
N PHE A 329 -16.90 7.81 9.34
CA PHE A 329 -16.56 8.91 10.24
C PHE A 329 -15.15 9.43 9.96
N VAL A 330 -14.94 10.74 10.03
CA VAL A 330 -13.64 11.39 9.85
C VAL A 330 -13.44 12.51 10.87
N ILE A 331 -12.22 12.65 11.40
CA ILE A 331 -11.85 13.69 12.38
C ILE A 331 -10.37 14.07 12.26
N GLY A 332 -10.01 15.30 12.66
CA GLY A 332 -8.64 15.81 12.61
C GLY A 332 -8.14 16.13 11.19
N GLY A 333 -6.82 16.09 11.02
CA GLY A 333 -6.12 16.28 9.76
C GLY A 333 -5.76 17.71 9.41
N SER A 334 -4.90 18.33 10.21
CA SER A 334 -4.44 19.71 10.04
C SER A 334 -3.28 19.88 9.07
N TRP A 335 -2.77 18.79 8.46
CA TRP A 335 -1.71 18.86 7.45
C TRP A 335 -2.06 19.80 6.29
N ALA A 336 -3.30 19.75 5.78
CA ALA A 336 -3.83 20.70 4.79
C ALA A 336 -5.16 21.31 5.24
N GLY A 337 -5.54 22.47 4.68
CA GLY A 337 -6.82 23.13 5.01
C GLY A 337 -6.80 24.06 6.23
N GLY A 338 -5.61 24.34 6.80
CA GLY A 338 -5.38 25.27 7.90
C GLY A 338 -5.35 24.59 9.28
N SER A 339 -4.29 24.84 10.06
CA SER A 339 -4.06 24.25 11.39
C SER A 339 -4.64 25.03 12.56
N ASN A 340 -5.14 26.24 12.32
CA ASN A 340 -5.78 27.10 13.33
C ASN A 340 -7.30 26.89 13.44
N ILE A 341 -7.84 25.87 12.76
CA ILE A 341 -9.27 25.55 12.72
C ILE A 341 -9.45 24.18 13.37
N PRO A 342 -10.20 24.06 14.48
CA PRO A 342 -10.53 22.75 15.06
C PRO A 342 -11.30 21.89 14.05
N LYS A 343 -10.78 20.70 13.76
CA LYS A 343 -11.33 19.79 12.75
C LYS A 343 -12.17 18.67 13.36
N ASN A 344 -13.26 19.08 14.01
CA ASN A 344 -14.22 18.18 14.65
C ASN A 344 -14.81 17.15 13.67
N GLY A 345 -15.49 16.14 14.20
CA GLY A 345 -16.05 15.04 13.41
C GLY A 345 -17.00 15.48 12.30
N GLU A 346 -17.00 14.73 11.20
CA GLU A 346 -18.08 14.69 10.22
C GLU A 346 -18.26 13.26 9.71
N VAL A 347 -19.41 12.97 9.10
CA VAL A 347 -19.78 11.63 8.65
C VAL A 347 -20.25 11.64 7.20
N TRP A 348 -19.71 10.72 6.41
CA TRP A 348 -20.17 10.39 5.07
C TRP A 348 -21.26 9.32 5.16
N ASP A 349 -22.41 9.63 4.57
CA ASP A 349 -23.49 8.68 4.41
C ASP A 349 -23.54 8.21 2.95
N PRO A 350 -23.23 6.94 2.65
CA PRO A 350 -23.20 6.43 1.27
C PRO A 350 -24.59 6.21 0.66
N ILE A 351 -25.65 6.13 1.48
CA ILE A 351 -27.03 5.99 1.01
C ILE A 351 -27.60 7.34 0.61
N VAL A 352 -27.34 8.37 1.43
CA VAL A 352 -27.70 9.76 1.12
C VAL A 352 -26.76 10.37 0.09
N GLY A 353 -25.50 9.91 0.06
CA GLY A 353 -24.44 10.42 -0.78
C GLY A 353 -23.96 11.81 -0.36
N ASN A 354 -23.81 12.08 0.94
CA ASN A 354 -23.42 13.41 1.43
C ASN A 354 -22.69 13.40 2.79
N TRP A 355 -22.00 14.50 3.09
CA TRP A 355 -21.33 14.77 4.37
C TRP A 355 -22.18 15.59 5.35
N SER A 356 -22.22 15.14 6.61
CA SER A 356 -22.86 15.82 7.73
C SER A 356 -21.88 16.12 8.86
N MET A 357 -21.87 17.37 9.33
CA MET A 357 -21.01 17.79 10.45
C MET A 357 -21.50 17.19 11.78
N LEU A 358 -20.53 16.81 12.63
CA LEU A 358 -20.74 16.40 14.02
C LEU A 358 -19.98 17.38 14.94
N PRO A 359 -20.47 18.62 15.11
CA PRO A 359 -19.72 19.68 15.76
C PRO A 359 -19.37 19.40 17.23
N ASN A 360 -20.08 18.48 17.88
CA ASN A 360 -19.86 18.09 19.28
C ASN A 360 -18.94 16.86 19.43
N ALA A 361 -18.59 16.18 18.34
CA ALA A 361 -17.48 15.22 18.31
C ALA A 361 -16.17 16.03 18.18
N THR A 362 -15.72 16.62 19.28
CA THR A 362 -14.63 17.61 19.28
C THR A 362 -13.26 16.95 19.13
N VAL A 363 -12.36 17.56 18.36
CA VAL A 363 -11.02 17.01 18.11
C VAL A 363 -10.03 17.25 19.26
N LYS A 364 -10.33 18.21 20.16
CA LYS A 364 -9.38 18.68 21.18
C LYS A 364 -8.95 17.57 22.14
N GLU A 365 -9.82 16.58 22.38
CA GLU A 365 -9.60 15.47 23.30
C GLU A 365 -8.60 14.43 22.78
N MET A 366 -8.39 14.35 21.47
CA MET A 366 -7.45 13.40 20.86
C MET A 366 -6.11 14.02 20.47
N LEU A 367 -5.88 15.31 20.77
CA LEU A 367 -4.65 16.00 20.38
C LEU A 367 -3.44 15.44 21.13
N THR A 368 -2.33 15.23 20.42
CA THR A 368 -1.01 15.03 21.03
C THR A 368 -0.39 16.37 21.45
N ASP A 369 0.62 16.33 22.32
CA ASP A 369 1.47 17.48 22.68
C ASP A 369 2.68 17.60 21.75
N ASP A 370 2.44 17.55 20.43
CA ASP A 370 3.49 17.59 19.41
C ASP A 370 4.18 18.98 19.36
N MET A 371 5.51 19.00 19.24
CA MET A 371 6.31 20.23 19.18
C MET A 371 5.97 21.15 18.00
N GLU A 372 5.44 20.63 16.90
CA GLU A 372 4.96 21.42 15.75
C GLU A 372 3.51 21.90 15.95
N GLY A 373 2.89 21.55 17.08
CA GLY A 373 1.60 22.03 17.55
C GLY A 373 0.41 21.48 16.74
N PRO A 374 -0.67 22.25 16.60
CA PRO A 374 -1.91 21.79 15.96
C PRO A 374 -1.76 21.28 14.53
N TRP A 375 -0.66 21.61 13.83
CA TRP A 375 -0.40 21.08 12.49
C TRP A 375 -0.18 19.54 12.48
N ARG A 376 0.33 19.01 13.60
CA ARG A 376 0.60 17.58 13.77
C ARG A 376 -0.31 16.89 14.77
N ALA A 377 -0.76 17.63 15.79
CA ALA A 377 -1.45 17.08 16.94
C ALA A 377 -2.75 16.30 16.65
N ASP A 378 -3.41 16.57 15.52
CA ASP A 378 -4.67 15.91 15.13
C ASP A 378 -4.53 14.92 13.95
N ASN A 379 -3.30 14.51 13.62
CA ASN A 379 -3.02 13.61 12.51
C ASN A 379 -3.13 12.14 12.92
N HIS A 380 -3.42 11.28 11.94
CA HIS A 380 -3.24 9.83 12.00
C HIS A 380 -3.90 9.13 13.20
N GLY A 381 -5.11 9.60 13.58
CA GLY A 381 -5.88 9.00 14.67
C GLY A 381 -6.05 7.49 14.53
N TRP A 382 -5.85 6.75 15.61
CA TRP A 382 -6.04 5.30 15.66
C TRP A 382 -7.53 4.98 15.87
N LEU A 383 -8.30 5.04 14.78
CA LEU A 383 -9.77 4.97 14.82
C LEU A 383 -10.30 3.57 14.49
N PHE A 384 -11.22 3.09 15.33
CA PHE A 384 -11.95 1.84 15.11
C PHE A 384 -13.46 2.08 15.23
N GLY A 385 -14.18 1.99 14.11
CA GLY A 385 -15.64 1.89 14.16
C GLY A 385 -16.08 0.67 14.96
N TRP A 386 -17.01 0.88 15.88
CA TRP A 386 -17.44 -0.10 16.87
C TRP A 386 -18.97 -0.14 16.99
N GLN A 387 -19.47 -0.79 18.04
CA GLN A 387 -20.89 -1.03 18.29
C GLN A 387 -21.70 0.28 18.34
N ASN A 388 -22.96 0.22 17.91
CA ASN A 388 -23.93 1.33 17.95
C ASN A 388 -23.44 2.63 17.28
N GLY A 389 -22.69 2.53 16.17
CA GLY A 389 -22.21 3.70 15.43
C GLY A 389 -21.17 4.53 16.19
N SER A 390 -20.58 3.98 17.26
CA SER A 390 -19.47 4.60 17.99
C SER A 390 -18.13 4.39 17.28
N VAL A 391 -17.16 5.22 17.64
CA VAL A 391 -15.76 5.10 17.21
C VAL A 391 -14.87 5.14 18.44
N PHE A 392 -14.02 4.13 18.59
CA PHE A 392 -12.95 4.16 19.57
C PHE A 392 -11.70 4.80 18.96
N GLN A 393 -11.13 5.79 19.65
CA GLN A 393 -9.83 6.36 19.33
C GLN A 393 -8.80 5.87 20.35
N ALA A 394 -7.86 5.03 19.90
CA ALA A 394 -6.85 4.39 20.74
C ALA A 394 -5.57 5.22 20.92
N GLY A 395 -5.39 6.25 20.10
CA GLY A 395 -4.19 7.07 19.98
C GLY A 395 -4.19 7.92 18.69
N PRO A 396 -3.07 8.54 18.29
CA PRO A 396 -1.74 8.38 18.87
C PRO A 396 -1.55 9.10 20.22
N SER A 397 -2.45 10.02 20.58
CA SER A 397 -2.42 10.65 21.90
C SER A 397 -2.48 9.62 23.02
N ARG A 398 -1.88 9.95 24.16
CA ARG A 398 -1.96 9.14 25.37
C ARG A 398 -3.40 8.98 25.83
N ALA A 399 -4.19 10.04 25.73
CA ALA A 399 -5.62 10.02 26.04
C ALA A 399 -6.38 9.26 24.96
N MET A 400 -7.19 8.29 25.39
CA MET A 400 -8.09 7.54 24.53
C MET A 400 -9.51 8.08 24.68
N ASN A 401 -10.31 7.97 23.62
CA ASN A 401 -11.63 8.57 23.57
C ASN A 401 -12.66 7.68 22.86
N TRP A 402 -13.92 7.82 23.28
CA TRP A 402 -15.08 7.37 22.54
C TRP A 402 -15.71 8.53 21.80
N TYR A 403 -15.95 8.37 20.51
CA TYR A 403 -16.75 9.29 19.71
C TYR A 403 -18.09 8.64 19.36
N PHE A 404 -19.14 9.46 19.38
CA PHE A 404 -20.49 9.05 18.99
C PHE A 404 -20.97 9.90 17.82
N THR A 405 -21.77 9.28 16.94
CA THR A 405 -22.16 9.87 15.65
C THR A 405 -23.65 10.20 15.55
N ASP A 406 -24.38 10.04 16.64
CA ASP A 406 -25.80 10.40 16.73
C ASP A 406 -25.98 11.92 16.83
N GLY A 407 -26.99 12.44 16.14
CA GLY A 407 -27.31 13.87 16.15
C GLY A 407 -26.14 14.75 15.71
N ASN A 408 -25.65 15.59 16.61
CA ASN A 408 -24.49 16.48 16.37
C ASN A 408 -23.15 15.87 16.81
N GLY A 409 -23.15 14.58 17.18
CA GLY A 409 -22.03 13.85 17.76
C GLY A 409 -21.79 14.16 19.23
N SER A 410 -20.84 13.43 19.82
CA SER A 410 -20.27 13.71 21.15
C SER A 410 -18.92 13.00 21.28
N VAL A 411 -18.18 13.34 22.33
CA VAL A 411 -16.95 12.67 22.74
C VAL A 411 -16.99 12.40 24.25
N GLU A 412 -16.50 11.25 24.65
CA GLU A 412 -16.34 10.82 26.05
C GLU A 412 -14.92 10.28 26.25
N GLU A 413 -14.32 10.57 27.40
CA GLU A 413 -12.99 10.04 27.74
C GLU A 413 -13.04 8.52 27.95
N ALA A 414 -11.98 7.83 27.52
CA ALA A 414 -11.79 6.40 27.74
C ALA A 414 -10.53 6.11 28.59
N GLY A 415 -10.01 7.12 29.29
CA GLY A 415 -8.79 7.04 30.09
C GLY A 415 -7.51 7.12 29.26
N ASN A 416 -6.38 6.93 29.93
CA ASN A 416 -5.06 6.96 29.29
C ASN A 416 -4.60 5.57 28.91
N ARG A 417 -3.78 5.48 27.85
CA ARG A 417 -3.01 4.28 27.48
C ARG A 417 -1.87 4.04 28.50
N LEU A 418 -2.24 3.63 29.71
CA LEU A 418 -1.35 3.46 30.86
C LEU A 418 -0.45 4.71 31.09
N ASP A 419 0.84 4.47 31.34
CA ASP A 419 1.92 5.44 31.48
C ASP A 419 2.66 5.76 30.18
N ASP A 420 2.12 5.32 29.04
CA ASP A 420 2.65 5.63 27.71
C ASP A 420 2.68 7.15 27.44
N GLU A 421 3.48 7.54 26.47
CA GLU A 421 3.52 8.90 25.93
C GLU A 421 2.63 9.01 24.68
N ASP A 422 2.63 10.16 24.03
CA ASP A 422 2.07 10.25 22.68
C ASP A 422 2.90 9.38 21.73
N SER A 423 2.24 8.77 20.75
CA SER A 423 2.84 7.74 19.88
C SER A 423 2.51 8.01 18.43
N MET A 424 2.78 9.24 17.98
CA MET A 424 2.59 9.65 16.60
C MET A 424 3.30 8.68 15.65
N SER A 425 2.63 8.33 14.56
CA SER A 425 3.11 7.33 13.58
C SER A 425 3.50 5.96 14.17
N GLY A 426 2.99 5.61 15.35
CA GLY A 426 2.82 4.23 15.79
C GLY A 426 1.65 3.55 15.08
N ASN A 427 1.42 2.27 15.36
CA ASN A 427 0.35 1.50 14.74
C ASN A 427 -0.64 0.99 15.79
N ALA A 428 -1.89 0.80 15.37
CA ALA A 428 -2.92 0.11 16.14
C ALA A 428 -3.63 -0.93 15.25
N VAL A 429 -3.79 -2.16 15.74
CA VAL A 429 -4.32 -3.29 14.97
C VAL A 429 -5.34 -4.07 15.79
N MET A 430 -6.58 -4.15 15.31
CA MET A 430 -7.64 -4.98 15.92
C MET A 430 -7.50 -6.45 15.48
N PHE A 431 -6.75 -7.24 16.24
CA PHE A 431 -6.42 -8.63 15.89
C PHE A 431 -7.46 -9.66 16.36
N ASP A 432 -8.33 -9.27 17.30
CA ASP A 432 -9.53 -10.02 17.70
C ASP A 432 -10.70 -9.07 17.97
N ALA A 433 -11.51 -8.82 16.94
CA ALA A 433 -12.70 -7.98 17.06
C ALA A 433 -13.82 -8.63 17.89
N VAL A 434 -13.81 -9.96 18.12
CA VAL A 434 -14.83 -10.61 18.95
C VAL A 434 -14.57 -10.32 20.43
N ALA A 435 -13.30 -10.34 20.83
CA ALA A 435 -12.86 -9.96 22.17
C ALA A 435 -12.64 -8.46 22.35
N GLY A 436 -12.69 -7.68 21.26
CA GLY A 436 -12.41 -6.24 21.29
C GLY A 436 -10.94 -5.94 21.57
N GLU A 437 -10.02 -6.80 21.13
CA GLU A 437 -8.59 -6.66 21.38
C GLU A 437 -7.87 -5.88 20.27
N ILE A 438 -7.17 -4.83 20.68
CA ILE A 438 -6.38 -3.95 19.83
C ILE A 438 -4.94 -3.94 20.35
N LEU A 439 -4.00 -4.34 19.49
CA LEU A 439 -2.57 -4.15 19.74
C LEU A 439 -2.17 -2.73 19.33
N THR A 440 -1.49 -1.98 20.19
CA THR A 440 -0.83 -0.72 19.83
C THR A 440 0.68 -0.85 19.99
N ILE A 441 1.47 -0.30 19.07
CA ILE A 441 2.92 -0.52 19.00
C ILE A 441 3.69 0.71 18.48
N GLY A 442 4.81 1.01 19.13
CA GLY A 442 5.81 1.99 18.72
C GLY A 442 5.26 3.41 18.53
N GLY A 443 5.86 4.15 17.61
CA GLY A 443 5.61 5.59 17.42
C GLY A 443 6.55 6.45 18.26
N SER A 444 6.39 7.76 18.16
CA SER A 444 7.19 8.76 18.89
C SER A 444 6.30 9.88 19.44
N PRO A 445 6.75 10.61 20.49
CA PRO A 445 6.00 11.73 21.05
C PRO A 445 5.65 12.80 20.02
N ASP A 446 6.59 13.12 19.13
CA ASP A 446 6.39 14.07 18.05
C ASP A 446 6.47 13.38 16.69
N TYR A 447 5.85 14.00 15.69
CA TYR A 447 5.87 13.52 14.31
C TYR A 447 7.28 13.48 13.71
N ASP A 448 8.12 14.45 14.02
CA ASP A 448 9.46 14.61 13.44
C ASP A 448 10.53 14.90 14.49
N LYS A 449 11.76 14.50 14.20
CA LYS A 449 12.95 14.67 15.04
C LYS A 449 12.76 14.14 16.46
N SER A 450 12.05 13.03 16.56
CA SER A 450 11.66 12.42 17.83
C SER A 450 12.12 10.96 17.88
N TRP A 451 12.59 10.53 19.05
CA TRP A 451 12.98 9.15 19.27
C TRP A 451 11.74 8.28 19.31
N ALA A 452 11.78 7.18 18.56
CA ALA A 452 10.74 6.17 18.62
C ALA A 452 10.81 5.43 19.96
N THR A 453 9.67 4.84 20.34
CA THR A 453 9.58 3.90 21.44
C THR A 453 9.42 2.48 20.91
N SER A 454 9.66 1.50 21.77
CA SER A 454 9.27 0.09 21.57
C SER A 454 7.97 -0.25 22.31
N ASN A 455 7.28 0.74 22.89
CA ASN A 455 6.12 0.54 23.75
C ASN A 455 5.02 -0.23 23.02
N ALA A 456 4.40 -1.17 23.73
CA ALA A 456 3.40 -2.06 23.19
C ALA A 456 2.31 -2.41 24.20
N HIS A 457 1.05 -2.31 23.79
CA HIS A 457 -0.12 -2.51 24.65
C HIS A 457 -1.18 -3.36 23.95
N VAL A 458 -1.93 -4.14 24.73
CA VAL A 458 -3.22 -4.71 24.33
C VAL A 458 -4.32 -3.97 25.05
N ILE A 459 -5.18 -3.31 24.28
CA ILE A 459 -6.42 -2.66 24.74
C ILE A 459 -7.58 -3.62 24.49
N THR A 460 -8.40 -3.87 25.51
CA THR A 460 -9.60 -4.69 25.44
C THR A 460 -10.84 -3.82 25.65
N LEU A 461 -11.69 -3.71 24.62
CA LEU A 461 -12.89 -2.87 24.65
C LEU A 461 -14.01 -3.48 25.51
N ASN A 462 -14.56 -2.68 26.43
CA ASN A 462 -15.66 -3.07 27.32
C ASN A 462 -17.05 -2.55 26.86
N GLY A 463 -17.12 -2.05 25.62
CA GLY A 463 -18.31 -1.46 25.02
C GLY A 463 -18.26 0.08 24.93
N PRO A 464 -19.13 0.71 24.12
CA PRO A 464 -19.12 2.16 23.91
C PRO A 464 -19.29 2.96 25.21
N GLY A 465 -18.45 3.98 25.42
CA GLY A 465 -18.46 4.84 26.61
C GLY A 465 -17.85 4.21 27.87
N ALA A 466 -17.51 2.91 27.82
CA ALA A 466 -16.81 2.25 28.92
C ALA A 466 -15.30 2.42 28.80
N TYR A 467 -14.61 2.49 29.95
CA TYR A 467 -13.16 2.44 29.99
C TYR A 467 -12.70 1.04 29.56
N PRO A 468 -11.76 0.93 28.60
CA PRO A 468 -11.18 -0.35 28.21
C PRO A 468 -10.21 -0.86 29.28
N ASP A 469 -9.96 -2.17 29.26
CA ASP A 469 -8.84 -2.75 30.01
C ASP A 469 -7.57 -2.66 29.18
N ILE A 470 -6.43 -2.35 29.81
CA ILE A 470 -5.16 -2.18 29.11
C ILE A 470 -4.09 -3.03 29.78
N LYS A 471 -3.36 -3.80 28.98
CA LYS A 471 -2.25 -4.64 29.42
C LYS A 471 -1.03 -4.37 28.57
N LEU A 472 0.14 -4.63 29.15
CA LEU A 472 1.40 -4.62 28.43
C LEU A 472 1.45 -5.81 27.45
N ALA A 473 1.80 -5.55 26.19
CA ALA A 473 2.02 -6.58 25.17
C ALA A 473 3.47 -7.05 25.20
N GLY A 474 3.72 -8.36 25.12
CA GLY A 474 5.08 -8.89 25.24
C GLY A 474 5.61 -8.90 26.68
N THR A 475 6.93 -9.14 26.81
CA THR A 475 7.61 -9.02 28.10
C THR A 475 7.81 -7.55 28.42
N ASN A 476 7.18 -7.05 29.49
CA ASN A 476 7.25 -5.66 29.95
C ASN A 476 6.66 -4.60 29.00
N GLY A 477 5.85 -4.97 28.00
CA GLY A 477 5.19 -3.97 27.15
C GLY A 477 6.10 -3.42 26.06
N MET A 478 7.05 -4.20 25.56
CA MET A 478 8.05 -3.75 24.59
C MET A 478 8.21 -4.72 23.42
N MET A 479 8.35 -4.15 22.23
CA MET A 479 8.95 -4.77 21.04
C MET A 479 10.46 -4.98 21.25
N HIS A 480 11.10 -5.76 20.37
CA HIS A 480 12.56 -5.92 20.36
C HIS A 480 13.29 -4.65 19.89
N SER A 481 12.67 -3.86 19.01
CA SER A 481 13.23 -2.62 18.47
C SER A 481 12.26 -1.44 18.57
N GLU A 482 12.78 -0.25 18.84
CA GLU A 482 12.03 1.00 18.73
C GLU A 482 11.76 1.33 17.26
N ARG A 483 10.52 1.76 16.95
CA ARG A 483 10.10 2.04 15.57
C ARG A 483 9.07 3.16 15.46
N VAL A 484 9.33 4.12 14.58
CA VAL A 484 8.34 5.07 14.04
C VAL A 484 8.29 4.96 12.51
N PHE A 485 7.14 5.29 11.91
CA PHE A 485 6.83 5.10 10.48
C PHE A 485 6.85 3.64 10.00
N HIS A 486 6.81 2.68 10.94
CA HIS A 486 6.62 1.27 10.63
C HIS A 486 5.17 1.00 10.22
N THR A 487 4.95 -0.18 9.66
CA THR A 487 3.61 -0.64 9.26
C THR A 487 3.34 -2.03 9.80
N SER A 488 2.06 -2.39 9.93
CA SER A 488 1.65 -3.67 10.48
C SER A 488 0.36 -4.20 9.86
N VAL A 489 0.24 -5.53 9.85
CA VAL A 489 -0.95 -6.24 9.38
C VAL A 489 -1.29 -7.41 10.29
N VAL A 490 -2.58 -7.62 10.54
CA VAL A 490 -3.06 -8.85 11.19
C VAL A 490 -3.04 -10.01 10.19
N LEU A 491 -2.54 -11.17 10.61
CA LEU A 491 -2.46 -12.40 9.80
C LEU A 491 -3.64 -13.36 10.10
N PRO A 492 -3.92 -14.36 9.24
CA PRO A 492 -5.05 -15.29 9.41
C PRO A 492 -5.12 -15.97 10.79
N ASP A 493 -3.97 -16.34 11.34
CA ASP A 493 -3.89 -17.03 12.64
C ASP A 493 -4.08 -16.10 13.85
N GLY A 494 -4.14 -14.79 13.64
CA GLY A 494 -4.30 -13.77 14.69
C GLY A 494 -3.00 -13.14 15.15
N THR A 495 -1.87 -13.60 14.65
CA THR A 495 -0.59 -12.92 14.86
C THR A 495 -0.55 -11.58 14.11
N VAL A 496 0.29 -10.66 14.56
CA VAL A 496 0.46 -9.34 13.93
C VAL A 496 1.89 -9.20 13.41
N PHE A 497 2.03 -9.01 12.10
CA PHE A 497 3.31 -8.74 11.44
C PHE A 497 3.62 -7.24 11.50
N ILE A 498 4.85 -6.90 11.83
CA ILE A 498 5.33 -5.52 12.05
C ILE A 498 6.64 -5.34 11.28
N ALA A 499 6.73 -4.34 10.39
CA ALA A 499 7.91 -4.17 9.53
C ALA A 499 8.28 -2.70 9.26
N GLY A 500 9.56 -2.51 8.98
CA GLY A 500 10.14 -1.21 8.65
C GLY A 500 10.22 -0.27 9.85
N GLY A 501 10.23 1.01 9.54
CA GLY A 501 10.40 2.11 10.47
C GLY A 501 11.86 2.43 10.78
N GLN A 502 12.02 3.42 11.64
CA GLN A 502 13.31 3.92 12.12
C GLN A 502 13.29 4.18 13.62
N THR A 503 14.44 4.17 14.28
CA THR A 503 14.54 4.48 15.72
C THR A 503 14.48 5.99 16.01
N PHE A 504 14.84 6.82 15.03
CA PHE A 504 14.73 8.28 15.13
C PHE A 504 13.92 8.81 13.97
N GLY A 505 12.73 9.34 14.26
CA GLY A 505 11.74 9.75 13.27
C GLY A 505 12.15 11.00 12.53
N VAL A 506 12.74 10.86 11.34
CA VAL A 506 12.95 11.95 10.38
C VAL A 506 12.29 11.61 9.05
N ALA A 507 11.33 12.41 8.59
CA ALA A 507 10.67 12.17 7.30
C ALA A 507 11.68 12.25 6.13
N PHE A 508 11.55 11.36 5.15
CA PHE A 508 12.42 11.26 3.96
C PHE A 508 13.90 10.93 4.23
N ASN A 509 14.27 10.62 5.47
CA ASN A 509 15.61 10.18 5.83
C ASN A 509 15.67 8.64 5.87
N GLU A 510 16.80 8.07 5.45
CA GLU A 510 17.02 6.61 5.35
C GLU A 510 18.07 6.11 6.36
N GLU A 511 18.30 6.83 7.45
CA GLU A 511 19.16 6.41 8.56
C GLU A 511 18.34 5.73 9.66
N ASN A 512 19.02 5.06 10.61
CA ASN A 512 18.38 4.45 11.79
C ASN A 512 17.28 3.42 11.46
N VAL A 513 17.37 2.80 10.28
CA VAL A 513 16.35 1.91 9.72
C VAL A 513 16.30 0.58 10.45
N GLN A 514 15.09 0.04 10.59
CA GLN A 514 14.83 -1.27 11.15
C GLN A 514 14.48 -2.29 10.06
N PHE A 515 15.44 -3.15 9.69
CA PHE A 515 15.30 -4.16 8.63
C PHE A 515 14.67 -5.49 9.10
N VAL A 516 14.78 -5.81 10.39
CA VAL A 516 14.26 -7.06 10.97
C VAL A 516 12.80 -6.83 11.31
N PRO A 517 11.83 -7.56 10.76
CA PRO A 517 10.43 -7.47 11.17
C PRO A 517 10.19 -8.20 12.48
N GLU A 518 9.04 -7.97 13.10
CA GLU A 518 8.62 -8.66 14.31
C GLU A 518 7.22 -9.27 14.13
N LEU A 519 6.98 -10.40 14.80
CA LEU A 519 5.69 -11.06 14.87
C LEU A 519 5.20 -11.04 16.31
N TYR A 520 4.07 -10.40 16.56
CA TYR A 520 3.37 -10.50 17.84
C TYR A 520 2.43 -11.70 17.84
N ASP A 521 2.64 -12.62 18.80
CA ASP A 521 1.72 -13.72 19.09
C ASP A 521 0.86 -13.36 20.31
N PRO A 522 -0.45 -13.12 20.15
CA PRO A 522 -1.34 -12.77 21.26
C PRO A 522 -1.61 -13.93 22.24
N VAL A 523 -1.44 -15.18 21.80
CA VAL A 523 -1.65 -16.36 22.66
C VAL A 523 -0.48 -16.53 23.61
N ALA A 524 0.74 -16.39 23.10
CA ALA A 524 1.96 -16.43 23.90
C ALA A 524 2.23 -15.10 24.62
N ASN A 525 1.63 -14.00 24.15
CA ASN A 525 1.96 -12.63 24.52
C ASN A 525 3.47 -12.36 24.34
N THR A 526 3.99 -12.61 23.15
CA THR A 526 5.43 -12.48 22.83
C THR A 526 5.68 -11.88 21.46
N PHE A 527 6.75 -11.10 21.34
CA PHE A 527 7.32 -10.68 20.06
C PHE A 527 8.43 -11.64 19.63
N THR A 528 8.47 -12.00 18.35
CA THR A 528 9.54 -12.80 17.74
C THR A 528 10.12 -12.06 16.55
N GLU A 529 11.43 -11.91 16.48
CA GLU A 529 12.11 -11.38 15.30
C GLU A 529 11.98 -12.33 14.11
N LEU A 530 11.73 -11.77 12.92
CA LEU A 530 11.59 -12.49 11.67
C LEU A 530 12.82 -12.28 10.76
N SER A 531 12.84 -12.92 9.60
CA SER A 531 13.91 -12.69 8.62
C SER A 531 13.91 -11.22 8.17
N GLY A 532 15.08 -10.57 8.22
CA GLY A 532 15.28 -9.21 7.75
C GLY A 532 15.21 -9.07 6.23
N ASN A 533 14.86 -7.87 5.73
CA ASN A 533 14.95 -7.49 4.31
C ASN A 533 16.16 -6.58 4.03
N ASN A 534 16.33 -6.17 2.77
CA ASN A 534 17.40 -5.24 2.36
C ASN A 534 16.92 -3.91 1.73
N VAL A 535 15.62 -3.62 1.77
CA VAL A 535 15.06 -2.36 1.22
C VAL A 535 14.56 -1.48 2.37
N VAL A 536 14.90 -0.20 2.33
CA VAL A 536 14.52 0.76 3.38
C VAL A 536 13.02 1.07 3.29
N ARG A 537 12.31 0.94 4.41
CA ARG A 537 10.86 1.11 4.50
C ARG A 537 10.53 2.00 5.69
N VAL A 538 10.51 3.30 5.45
CA VAL A 538 10.33 4.33 6.49
C VAL A 538 9.11 5.18 6.15
N TYR A 539 9.16 6.49 6.37
CA TYR A 539 8.11 7.42 6.00
C TYR A 539 7.58 7.20 4.57
N HIS A 540 6.26 7.21 4.41
CA HIS A 540 5.51 6.88 3.18
C HIS A 540 5.54 5.41 2.75
N THR A 541 5.85 4.48 3.67
CA THR A 541 5.64 3.05 3.44
C THR A 541 4.22 2.58 3.81
N LEU A 542 3.79 1.46 3.23
CA LEU A 542 2.54 0.77 3.55
C LEU A 542 2.75 -0.75 3.65
N SER A 543 1.86 -1.43 4.37
CA SER A 543 1.74 -2.90 4.35
C SER A 543 0.29 -3.35 4.16
N ILE A 544 0.07 -4.39 3.35
CA ILE A 544 -1.26 -4.96 3.06
C ILE A 544 -1.19 -6.50 3.10
N LEU A 545 -2.13 -7.13 3.81
CA LEU A 545 -2.33 -8.58 3.77
C LEU A 545 -2.95 -8.98 2.42
N LEU A 546 -2.33 -9.95 1.75
CA LEU A 546 -2.80 -10.46 0.47
C LEU A 546 -3.80 -11.62 0.63
N PRO A 547 -4.65 -11.90 -0.37
CA PRO A 547 -5.62 -13.00 -0.31
C PRO A 547 -4.95 -14.38 -0.17
N ASP A 548 -3.70 -14.51 -0.60
CA ASP A 548 -2.93 -15.73 -0.44
C ASP A 548 -2.21 -15.81 0.92
N GLY A 549 -2.49 -14.91 1.87
CA GLY A 549 -1.91 -14.93 3.21
C GLY A 549 -0.45 -14.49 3.29
N ARG A 550 0.12 -13.92 2.23
CA ARG A 550 1.41 -13.21 2.27
C ARG A 550 1.19 -11.73 2.57
N VAL A 551 2.27 -10.98 2.79
CA VAL A 551 2.22 -9.55 3.07
C VAL A 551 2.96 -8.79 1.96
N LEU A 552 2.31 -7.77 1.39
CA LEU A 552 2.99 -6.74 0.60
C LEU A 552 3.50 -5.66 1.55
N ASN A 553 4.77 -5.29 1.47
CA ASN A 553 5.33 -4.10 2.11
C ASN A 553 6.03 -3.23 1.07
N ALA A 554 5.61 -1.98 0.91
CA ALA A 554 5.95 -1.16 -0.26
C ALA A 554 6.14 0.33 0.06
N GLY A 555 6.77 1.04 -0.87
CA GLY A 555 6.91 2.50 -0.82
C GLY A 555 8.00 3.00 0.11
N GLY A 556 7.95 4.30 0.36
CA GLY A 556 9.02 5.08 0.98
C GLY A 556 9.44 6.25 0.08
N GLY A 557 9.59 7.45 0.65
CA GLY A 557 10.05 8.62 -0.10
C GLY A 557 8.94 9.54 -0.59
N LEU A 558 8.68 9.59 -1.90
CA LEU A 558 7.80 10.54 -2.59
C LEU A 558 8.22 12.01 -2.41
N CYS A 559 9.52 12.27 -2.48
CA CYS A 559 10.10 13.61 -2.29
C CYS A 559 10.61 14.25 -3.59
N GLY A 560 10.26 13.70 -4.75
CA GLY A 560 10.69 14.16 -6.05
C GLY A 560 12.17 13.89 -6.24
N ASN A 561 12.99 14.94 -6.28
CA ASN A 561 14.41 14.81 -6.56
C ASN A 561 15.24 14.47 -5.30
N CYS A 562 14.98 13.32 -4.70
CA CYS A 562 15.61 12.83 -3.47
C CYS A 562 15.98 11.34 -3.58
N SER A 563 17.02 10.89 -2.88
CA SER A 563 17.39 9.47 -2.94
C SER A 563 16.37 8.55 -2.27
N ALA A 564 15.49 9.05 -1.41
CA ALA A 564 14.62 8.19 -0.61
C ALA A 564 13.40 7.61 -1.34
N ASN A 565 13.22 7.81 -2.66
CA ASN A 565 12.08 7.23 -3.36
C ASN A 565 12.28 5.73 -3.61
N HIS A 566 11.31 4.95 -3.16
CA HIS A 566 11.21 3.52 -3.42
C HIS A 566 10.02 3.25 -4.34
N TYR A 567 10.30 3.05 -5.62
CA TYR A 567 9.32 2.68 -6.64
C TYR A 567 8.99 1.19 -6.60
N ASP A 568 9.00 0.58 -5.42
CA ASP A 568 8.93 -0.86 -5.29
C ASP A 568 8.17 -1.32 -4.04
N GLY A 569 7.96 -2.62 -3.97
CA GLY A 569 7.48 -3.34 -2.81
C GLY A 569 8.11 -4.73 -2.74
N GLN A 570 8.12 -5.35 -1.57
CA GLN A 570 8.56 -6.72 -1.40
C GLN A 570 7.45 -7.56 -0.79
N ILE A 571 7.40 -8.84 -1.20
CA ILE A 571 6.51 -9.82 -0.60
C ILE A 571 7.21 -10.50 0.57
N PHE A 572 6.57 -10.50 1.73
CA PHE A 572 6.95 -11.36 2.84
C PHE A 572 6.04 -12.59 2.87
N THR A 573 6.65 -13.78 2.90
CA THR A 573 5.99 -15.07 3.04
C THR A 573 6.13 -15.56 4.48
N PRO A 574 5.06 -15.54 5.30
CA PRO A 574 5.16 -15.90 6.70
C PRO A 574 5.47 -17.39 6.92
N PRO A 575 6.06 -17.76 8.09
CA PRO A 575 6.45 -19.13 8.41
C PRO A 575 5.35 -20.17 8.22
N TYR A 576 4.08 -19.81 8.46
CA TYR A 576 2.95 -20.74 8.33
C TYR A 576 2.72 -21.25 6.88
N LEU A 577 3.32 -20.60 5.87
CA LEU A 577 3.28 -21.05 4.47
C LEU A 577 4.49 -21.90 4.09
N LEU A 578 5.49 -22.05 4.95
CA LEU A 578 6.80 -22.58 4.56
C LEU A 578 7.11 -23.92 5.23
N THR A 579 7.63 -24.86 4.45
CA THR A 579 8.29 -26.06 4.94
C THR A 579 9.65 -25.72 5.56
N ASP A 580 10.27 -26.67 6.26
CA ASP A 580 11.62 -26.48 6.84
C ASP A 580 12.71 -26.22 5.77
N ASP A 581 12.49 -26.63 4.51
CA ASP A 581 13.36 -26.36 3.37
C ASP A 581 12.97 -25.09 2.57
N GLY A 582 12.02 -24.29 3.06
CA GLY A 582 11.66 -22.99 2.47
C GLY A 582 10.71 -23.06 1.27
N LYS A 583 10.10 -24.21 1.00
CA LYS A 583 9.08 -24.35 -0.04
C LYS A 583 7.69 -24.04 0.49
N LEU A 584 6.78 -23.65 -0.39
CA LEU A 584 5.38 -23.46 -0.04
C LEU A 584 4.74 -24.78 0.37
N ARG A 585 4.05 -24.79 1.52
CA ARG A 585 3.21 -25.91 1.98
C ARG A 585 1.99 -26.06 1.09
N SER A 586 1.49 -27.30 0.99
CA SER A 586 0.14 -27.54 0.49
C SER A 586 -0.88 -26.86 1.41
N ARG A 587 -1.92 -26.26 0.83
CA ARG A 587 -2.88 -25.43 1.57
C ARG A 587 -4.24 -26.13 1.68
N PRO A 588 -5.01 -25.92 2.76
CA PRO A 588 -6.40 -26.35 2.81
C PRO A 588 -7.23 -25.58 1.77
N GLU A 589 -8.29 -26.22 1.27
CA GLU A 589 -9.24 -25.61 0.34
C GLU A 589 -10.65 -25.69 0.91
N VAL A 590 -11.47 -24.66 0.71
CA VAL A 590 -12.90 -24.69 0.97
C VAL A 590 -13.61 -25.21 -0.29
N ILE A 591 -14.13 -26.43 -0.20
CA ILE A 591 -14.79 -27.16 -1.29
C ILE A 591 -16.28 -26.82 -1.38
N SER A 592 -16.91 -26.49 -0.24
CA SER A 592 -18.28 -25.98 -0.27
C SER A 592 -18.34 -24.62 -0.95
N ARG A 593 -19.51 -24.28 -1.50
CA ARG A 593 -19.75 -22.96 -2.06
C ARG A 593 -19.78 -21.92 -0.93
N VAL A 594 -18.82 -21.01 -0.94
CA VAL A 594 -18.88 -19.79 -0.13
C VAL A 594 -19.73 -18.75 -0.85
N PRO A 595 -20.69 -18.10 -0.18
CA PRO A 595 -21.49 -17.06 -0.82
C PRO A 595 -20.65 -15.81 -1.07
N GLY A 596 -20.81 -15.16 -2.22
CA GLY A 596 -20.15 -13.88 -2.50
C GLY A 596 -20.70 -12.72 -1.67
N GLN A 597 -21.88 -12.88 -1.06
CA GLN A 597 -22.50 -11.92 -0.15
C GLN A 597 -23.26 -12.65 0.97
N MET A 598 -23.21 -12.09 2.17
CA MET A 598 -23.81 -12.62 3.40
C MET A 598 -24.43 -11.49 4.22
N ASN A 599 -25.56 -11.76 4.89
CA ASN A 599 -26.10 -10.85 5.88
C ASN A 599 -25.49 -11.15 7.26
N ILE A 600 -25.35 -10.12 8.08
CA ILE A 600 -24.90 -10.27 9.46
C ILE A 600 -25.85 -11.22 10.22
N GLY A 601 -25.26 -12.19 10.93
CA GLY A 601 -25.97 -13.25 11.64
C GLY A 601 -26.30 -14.50 10.82
N ASP A 602 -26.02 -14.53 9.51
CA ASP A 602 -26.15 -15.74 8.69
C ASP A 602 -25.13 -16.82 9.12
N GLU A 603 -25.46 -18.10 8.90
CA GLU A 603 -24.55 -19.23 9.15
C GLU A 603 -23.72 -19.57 7.90
N LEU A 604 -22.45 -19.92 8.08
CA LEU A 604 -21.58 -20.49 7.04
C LEU A 604 -21.46 -22.00 7.21
N ASP A 605 -21.70 -22.73 6.12
CA ASP A 605 -21.47 -24.18 5.99
C ASP A 605 -20.21 -24.44 5.17
N LEU A 606 -19.16 -24.87 5.84
CA LEU A 606 -17.82 -25.05 5.30
C LEU A 606 -17.52 -26.54 5.16
N THR A 607 -17.28 -27.00 3.94
CA THR A 607 -16.66 -28.31 3.67
C THR A 607 -15.26 -28.07 3.15
N THR A 608 -14.26 -28.74 3.70
CA THR A 608 -12.83 -28.49 3.41
C THR A 608 -12.10 -29.74 2.91
N SER A 609 -11.02 -29.54 2.15
CA SER A 609 -10.21 -30.63 1.58
C SER A 609 -9.49 -31.47 2.64
N VAL A 610 -9.11 -30.84 3.75
CA VAL A 610 -8.45 -31.46 4.91
C VAL A 610 -9.15 -31.04 6.21
N ALA A 611 -8.80 -31.65 7.33
CA ALA A 611 -9.29 -31.18 8.63
C ALA A 611 -8.68 -29.81 8.96
N ILE A 612 -9.49 -28.92 9.52
CA ILE A 612 -9.08 -27.58 9.94
C ILE A 612 -9.22 -27.43 11.45
N ARG A 613 -8.31 -26.65 12.05
CA ARG A 613 -8.29 -26.32 13.49
C ARG A 613 -9.01 -25.01 13.80
N SER A 614 -8.98 -24.06 12.86
CA SER A 614 -9.58 -22.74 13.03
C SER A 614 -9.95 -22.12 11.68
N ALA A 615 -10.74 -21.04 11.73
CA ALA A 615 -11.05 -20.19 10.60
C ALA A 615 -11.20 -18.75 11.08
N SER A 616 -11.02 -17.79 10.18
CA SER A 616 -11.14 -16.36 10.49
C SER A 616 -11.65 -15.59 9.28
N LEU A 617 -12.37 -14.50 9.54
CA LEU A 617 -12.60 -13.44 8.58
C LEU A 617 -11.59 -12.31 8.85
N ILE A 618 -10.91 -11.82 7.83
CA ILE A 618 -10.09 -10.60 7.92
C ILE A 618 -10.65 -9.58 6.94
N ARG A 619 -10.99 -8.39 7.42
CA ARG A 619 -11.50 -7.33 6.55
C ARG A 619 -10.39 -6.86 5.62
N ILE A 620 -10.72 -6.64 4.34
CA ILE A 620 -9.73 -6.13 3.38
C ILE A 620 -9.19 -4.77 3.86
N GLY A 621 -7.89 -4.54 3.66
CA GLY A 621 -7.20 -3.38 4.22
C GLY A 621 -7.01 -2.23 3.25
N SER A 622 -6.85 -1.02 3.80
CA SER A 622 -6.32 0.16 3.13
C SER A 622 -5.21 0.76 4.00
N ALA A 623 -4.18 1.34 3.41
CA ALA A 623 -3.02 1.80 4.16
C ALA A 623 -2.40 3.05 3.56
N THR A 624 -2.12 4.02 4.42
CA THR A 624 -1.24 5.16 4.12
C THR A 624 -0.75 5.78 5.42
N HIS A 625 0.48 6.30 5.45
CA HIS A 625 1.01 7.05 6.61
C HIS A 625 0.78 6.35 7.95
N THR A 626 1.12 5.05 8.02
CA THR A 626 0.92 4.14 9.18
C THR A 626 -0.53 3.83 9.57
N VAL A 627 -1.51 4.49 8.97
CA VAL A 627 -2.94 4.32 9.26
C VAL A 627 -3.53 3.22 8.39
N ASN A 628 -4.17 2.24 9.03
CA ASN A 628 -5.04 1.24 8.41
C ASN A 628 -6.22 0.96 9.35
N THR A 629 -7.32 1.68 9.15
CA THR A 629 -8.55 1.58 9.98
C THR A 629 -9.55 0.55 9.44
N ASP A 630 -9.32 0.05 8.22
CA ASP A 630 -10.18 -0.92 7.57
C ASP A 630 -9.88 -2.36 8.03
N GLN A 631 -8.61 -2.71 8.24
CA GLN A 631 -8.24 -4.06 8.65
C GLN A 631 -8.74 -4.37 10.06
N ARG A 632 -9.30 -5.56 10.23
CA ARG A 632 -9.55 -6.20 11.52
C ARG A 632 -9.81 -7.68 11.31
N ARG A 633 -9.61 -8.49 12.35
CA ARG A 633 -9.84 -9.93 12.31
C ARG A 633 -10.98 -10.36 13.22
N VAL A 634 -11.81 -11.25 12.70
CA VAL A 634 -12.89 -11.95 13.43
C VAL A 634 -12.58 -13.45 13.42
N PRO A 635 -12.11 -14.04 14.54
CA PRO A 635 -12.02 -15.48 14.65
C PRO A 635 -13.40 -16.13 14.60
N LEU A 636 -13.52 -17.29 13.95
CA LEU A 636 -14.78 -18.01 13.77
C LEU A 636 -14.86 -19.22 14.70
N LEU A 637 -15.99 -19.33 15.42
CA LEU A 637 -16.29 -20.49 16.26
C LEU A 637 -16.82 -21.65 15.41
N LEU A 638 -15.97 -22.66 15.17
CA LEU A 638 -16.30 -23.81 14.35
C LEU A 638 -17.06 -24.89 15.14
N ARG A 639 -18.20 -25.33 14.61
CA ARG A 639 -18.92 -26.54 15.05
C ARG A 639 -18.71 -27.65 14.03
N LYS A 640 -17.92 -28.66 14.39
CA LYS A 640 -17.62 -29.81 13.53
C LYS A 640 -18.85 -30.71 13.38
N ASP A 641 -19.21 -31.05 12.15
CA ASP A 641 -20.19 -32.10 11.85
C ASP A 641 -19.50 -33.47 12.00
N HIS A 642 -19.91 -34.26 12.98
CA HIS A 642 -19.33 -35.59 13.23
C HIS A 642 -19.82 -36.68 12.27
N LEU A 643 -20.85 -36.40 11.46
CA LEU A 643 -21.42 -37.34 10.50
C LEU A 643 -20.81 -37.18 9.10
N ARG A 644 -20.32 -35.99 8.76
CA ARG A 644 -19.73 -35.68 7.45
C ARG A 644 -18.28 -35.25 7.60
N ARG A 645 -17.39 -35.89 6.83
CA ARG A 645 -15.95 -35.60 6.88
C ARG A 645 -15.67 -34.14 6.52
N ASN A 646 -14.82 -33.49 7.32
CA ASN A 646 -14.33 -32.12 7.12
C ASN A 646 -15.41 -31.07 6.89
N ARG A 647 -16.59 -31.26 7.49
CA ARG A 647 -17.68 -30.27 7.45
C ARG A 647 -17.79 -29.53 8.79
N TYR A 648 -17.98 -28.23 8.71
CA TYR A 648 -17.98 -27.30 9.83
C TYR A 648 -19.08 -26.25 9.63
N LEU A 649 -19.83 -25.97 10.69
CA LEU A 649 -20.82 -24.89 10.73
C LEU A 649 -20.27 -23.76 11.61
N THR A 650 -20.43 -22.51 11.19
CA THR A 650 -20.05 -21.34 12.01
C THR A 650 -21.05 -20.21 11.84
N SER A 651 -21.33 -19.49 12.91
CA SER A 651 -22.17 -18.30 12.92
C SER A 651 -21.28 -17.10 13.28
N PRO A 652 -20.82 -16.30 12.30
CA PRO A 652 -20.09 -15.06 12.58
C PRO A 652 -20.89 -14.14 13.51
N PRO A 653 -20.22 -13.20 14.22
CA PRO A 653 -20.87 -12.27 15.13
C PRO A 653 -22.04 -11.53 14.47
N ALA A 654 -23.15 -11.41 15.19
CA ALA A 654 -24.35 -10.73 14.72
C ALA A 654 -24.34 -9.22 15.00
N ASP A 655 -23.30 -8.71 15.65
CA ASP A 655 -23.13 -7.28 15.94
C ASP A 655 -22.33 -6.62 14.80
N PRO A 656 -22.92 -5.64 14.09
CA PRO A 656 -22.26 -4.96 12.99
C PRO A 656 -21.12 -4.03 13.45
N GLY A 657 -20.94 -3.75 14.74
CA GLY A 657 -19.74 -3.08 15.24
C GLY A 657 -18.50 -3.99 15.29
N ILE A 658 -18.73 -5.31 15.41
CA ILE A 658 -17.69 -6.34 15.39
C ILE A 658 -17.43 -6.76 13.94
N LEU A 659 -18.48 -7.19 13.25
CA LEU A 659 -18.45 -7.59 11.84
C LEU A 659 -18.98 -6.46 10.96
N ILE A 660 -18.21 -5.38 10.86
CA ILE A 660 -18.59 -4.18 10.08
C ILE A 660 -18.89 -4.51 8.61
N PRO A 661 -19.89 -3.85 7.99
CA PRO A 661 -20.21 -4.05 6.57
C PRO A 661 -19.01 -3.80 5.64
N GLY A 662 -18.99 -4.51 4.50
CA GLY A 662 -17.92 -4.44 3.50
C GLY A 662 -17.34 -5.80 3.15
N TYR A 663 -16.17 -5.82 2.49
CA TYR A 663 -15.54 -7.06 2.02
C TYR A 663 -14.61 -7.68 3.07
N TRP A 664 -14.69 -9.00 3.21
CA TRP A 664 -13.90 -9.80 4.14
C TRP A 664 -13.28 -11.00 3.44
N MET A 665 -12.05 -11.32 3.78
CA MET A 665 -11.32 -12.51 3.36
C MET A 665 -11.59 -13.66 4.34
N LEU A 666 -12.22 -14.74 3.88
CA LEU A 666 -12.37 -15.98 4.64
C LEU A 666 -11.13 -16.86 4.50
N PHE A 667 -10.46 -17.12 5.61
CA PHE A 667 -9.37 -18.08 5.72
C PHE A 667 -9.80 -19.28 6.55
N VAL A 668 -9.47 -20.50 6.09
CA VAL A 668 -9.49 -21.71 6.92
C VAL A 668 -8.07 -22.18 7.16
N ILE A 669 -7.77 -22.65 8.37
CA ILE A 669 -6.41 -22.98 8.82
C ILE A 669 -6.36 -24.45 9.20
N ASP A 670 -5.46 -25.20 8.56
CA ASP A 670 -5.30 -26.63 8.83
C ASP A 670 -4.69 -26.93 10.20
N GLU A 671 -4.60 -28.20 10.58
CA GLU A 671 -4.02 -28.64 11.85
C GLU A 671 -2.54 -28.23 12.04
N HIS A 672 -1.82 -27.97 10.94
CA HIS A 672 -0.43 -27.52 10.95
C HIS A 672 -0.29 -26.00 11.00
N GLY A 673 -1.40 -25.26 10.95
CA GLY A 673 -1.40 -23.81 10.97
C GLY A 673 -1.31 -23.15 9.59
N THR A 674 -1.34 -23.91 8.50
CA THR A 674 -1.28 -23.36 7.14
C THR A 674 -2.66 -22.83 6.71
N PRO A 675 -2.79 -21.53 6.36
CA PRO A 675 -4.05 -20.96 5.90
C PRO A 675 -4.35 -21.31 4.44
N SER A 676 -5.64 -21.38 4.08
CA SER A 676 -6.11 -21.43 2.69
C SER A 676 -5.80 -20.15 1.93
N ILE A 677 -5.89 -20.16 0.60
CA ILE A 677 -6.13 -18.91 -0.13
C ILE A 677 -7.52 -18.41 0.29
N ALA A 678 -7.66 -17.11 0.49
CA ALA A 678 -8.91 -16.49 0.92
C ALA A 678 -10.01 -16.63 -0.12
N GLN A 679 -11.25 -16.74 0.35
CA GLN A 679 -12.43 -16.45 -0.45
C GLN A 679 -13.08 -15.16 0.05
N THR A 680 -13.27 -14.19 -0.84
CA THR A 680 -13.84 -12.88 -0.49
C THR A 680 -15.36 -12.97 -0.33
N ILE A 681 -15.89 -12.42 0.76
CA ILE A 681 -17.32 -12.35 1.10
C ILE A 681 -17.68 -10.88 1.35
N PHE A 682 -18.75 -10.39 0.74
CA PHE A 682 -19.34 -9.10 1.09
C PHE A 682 -20.34 -9.25 2.24
N ILE A 683 -20.13 -8.55 3.34
CA ILE A 683 -21.00 -8.57 4.53
C ILE A 683 -21.92 -7.34 4.53
N THR A 684 -23.22 -7.54 4.75
CA THR A 684 -24.24 -6.48 4.78
C THR A 684 -25.18 -6.58 5.99
N THR A 685 -25.79 -5.45 6.38
CA THR A 685 -26.81 -5.34 7.44
C THR A 685 -28.24 -5.55 6.93
N GLU A 686 -28.50 -5.49 5.63
CA GLU A 686 -29.84 -5.67 5.07
C GLU A 686 -30.20 -7.15 4.92
N LYS A 687 -31.24 -7.65 5.61
CA LYS A 687 -31.86 -8.93 5.23
C LYS A 687 -32.49 -8.77 3.86
N THR A 688 -31.84 -9.26 2.82
CA THR A 688 -32.41 -9.32 1.47
C THR A 688 -33.59 -10.30 1.44
N THR A 689 -34.77 -9.85 1.86
CA THR A 689 -36.02 -10.47 1.44
C THR A 689 -36.31 -10.08 0.00
N GLY A 690 -35.90 -10.93 -0.94
CA GLY A 690 -36.38 -10.88 -2.32
C GLY A 690 -35.30 -10.57 -3.35
N SER A 691 -35.34 -11.34 -4.44
CA SER A 691 -34.55 -11.24 -5.66
C SER A 691 -33.90 -9.88 -5.92
N ARG A 692 -32.61 -9.89 -6.23
CA ARG A 692 -31.92 -8.86 -7.01
C ARG A 692 -32.74 -8.63 -8.29
N LYS A 693 -33.72 -7.72 -8.25
CA LYS A 693 -34.16 -7.05 -9.46
C LYS A 693 -32.99 -6.19 -9.85
N GLU A 694 -32.48 -6.40 -11.05
CA GLU A 694 -31.65 -5.41 -11.73
C GLU A 694 -32.34 -4.05 -11.61
N THR A 695 -31.85 -3.21 -10.70
CA THR A 695 -32.21 -1.80 -10.67
C THR A 695 -31.44 -1.14 -11.80
N GLN A 696 -31.99 -1.32 -13.00
CA GLN A 696 -31.83 -0.36 -14.07
C GLN A 696 -32.40 0.98 -13.56
N SER A 697 -31.55 2.01 -13.56
CA SER A 697 -31.85 3.44 -13.45
C SER A 697 -32.70 3.92 -12.27
N GLN A 698 -32.03 4.47 -11.25
CA GLN A 698 -32.52 5.64 -10.50
C GLN A 698 -31.57 6.84 -10.61
N TRP A 699 -31.05 7.09 -11.81
CA TRP A 699 -30.32 8.33 -12.15
C TRP A 699 -31.17 9.25 -13.03
N GLY A 700 -32.45 9.40 -12.67
CA GLY A 700 -33.37 10.33 -13.33
C GLY A 700 -33.26 11.76 -12.81
N PHE A 701 -32.05 12.34 -12.77
CA PHE A 701 -31.87 13.75 -12.39
C PHE A 701 -30.80 14.54 -13.16
N LEU A 702 -30.31 14.04 -14.31
CA LEU A 702 -29.32 14.74 -15.14
C LEU A 702 -29.75 15.02 -16.60
N GLU A 703 -31.02 14.85 -16.96
CA GLU A 703 -31.51 15.15 -18.33
C GLU A 703 -32.19 16.53 -18.52
N SER A 704 -32.07 17.48 -17.58
CA SER A 704 -32.70 18.81 -17.72
C SER A 704 -31.77 19.96 -18.14
N TYR A 705 -30.47 19.70 -18.33
CA TYR A 705 -29.55 20.65 -18.95
C TYR A 705 -28.94 20.02 -20.19
N TRP A 706 -28.72 20.80 -21.25
CA TRP A 706 -28.39 20.38 -22.62
C TRP A 706 -29.56 20.05 -23.55
N ARG A 707 -30.56 20.95 -23.62
CA ARG A 707 -31.22 21.21 -24.92
C ARG A 707 -30.54 22.37 -25.62
N GLY A 708 -29.70 22.03 -26.58
CA GLY A 708 -29.23 22.96 -27.58
C GLY A 708 -28.00 22.43 -28.29
N TRP A 709 -28.10 22.28 -29.60
CA TRP A 709 -27.04 21.96 -30.57
C TRP A 709 -26.82 20.47 -30.86
N LYS A 710 -27.53 19.98 -31.89
CA LYS A 710 -27.10 18.85 -32.75
C LYS A 710 -26.51 19.42 -34.03
N PRO A 711 -25.42 18.86 -34.55
CA PRO A 711 -25.23 18.72 -35.99
C PRO A 711 -25.51 17.28 -36.42
N ALA A 712 -26.33 17.15 -37.46
CA ALA A 712 -26.59 15.92 -38.16
C ALA A 712 -25.37 15.47 -38.99
N LEU A 713 -25.13 14.17 -39.09
CA LEU A 713 -24.62 13.57 -40.32
C LEU A 713 -25.02 12.10 -40.43
N ILE A 714 -25.53 11.78 -41.60
CA ILE A 714 -26.29 10.60 -42.01
C ILE A 714 -25.32 9.48 -42.42
N ALA A 715 -25.63 8.26 -41.98
CA ALA A 715 -25.09 7.03 -42.55
C ALA A 715 -25.74 6.74 -43.90
N GLN A 716 -24.97 6.31 -44.90
CA GLN A 716 -25.53 5.41 -45.92
C GLN A 716 -24.47 4.51 -46.55
N PHE A 717 -24.74 3.22 -46.44
CA PHE A 717 -24.10 2.10 -47.12
C PHE A 717 -24.35 2.13 -48.64
N SER A 718 -23.37 1.70 -49.42
CA SER A 718 -23.62 0.92 -50.63
C SER A 718 -22.40 0.06 -51.02
N ARG A 719 -22.63 -1.25 -51.12
CA ARG A 719 -21.75 -2.22 -51.80
C ARG A 719 -21.79 -1.98 -53.31
N PRO A 720 -20.76 -2.38 -54.05
CA PRO A 720 -20.95 -2.84 -55.42
C PRO A 720 -20.59 -4.30 -55.64
N SER A 721 -21.26 -4.83 -56.66
CA SER A 721 -21.31 -6.18 -57.20
C SER A 721 -20.06 -6.59 -58.00
N ARG A 722 -19.99 -7.91 -58.22
CA ARG A 722 -19.05 -8.67 -59.05
C ARG A 722 -18.92 -8.22 -60.52
N GLU A 723 -17.72 -8.56 -61.03
CA GLU A 723 -17.38 -9.18 -62.32
C GLU A 723 -17.17 -8.35 -63.60
N LEU A 724 -16.01 -8.69 -64.21
CA LEU A 724 -15.66 -8.85 -65.62
C LEU A 724 -14.77 -7.80 -66.31
N VAL A 725 -13.62 -8.36 -66.72
CA VAL A 725 -12.54 -7.95 -67.64
C VAL A 725 -11.48 -7.02 -67.09
#